data_AF-A0A0W1EV82-F1
#
_entry.id   AF-A0A0W1EV82-F1
#
_cell.length_a   1.000
_cell.length_b   1.000
_cell.length_c   1.000
_cell.angle_alpha   90.00
_cell.angle_beta   90.00
_cell.angle_gamma   90.00
#
_symmetry.space_group_name_H-M   'P 1'
#
loop_
_entity.id
_entity.type
_entity.pdbx_description
1 polymer ?
#
loop_
_entity_poly.entity_id
_entity_poly.type
_entity_poly.pdbx_seq_one_letter_code
_entity_poly.pdbx_strand_id
1 'polypeptide(L)'
;MVASVSALTSSAQASSYYEADDYYAEGGLSPSEWHGKGAEELGLKGDVDRERFRELLDGKIGDQQLGTFRDGQLEHRPGWDVTLSAPKSVSIMAEVAGDRRLIAAHGEAVKTALAHVETHMAVTRVRHGGAVTREATGNLIIASFQHGTSRAQDPQLHTHNVIMNATQGEDGSWRSLEPRAIYQLQKQIGAIYRQELALKVREFGYEIDTAKESMFEIKGISADVMAAFSTRSAEIEAALGERGTSREAASAAEKQVAALDTRQAKFAADQASLVADWRRTADRAGFSSEARLALISEAKSNAVSASGLAEQAKAAERAVAHAADKLGERQSVFSVAALHEEAGRVGLGRVSYAQIGAAIDAAGARGEFVDRTFLDRRGAEFAGFTTHQNIEAETRLLQIESEGRGALAPIASPLAAAKAVAVASRQAEHDGIAWNADQRSATEQLLTSRNRITAVQGYAGTAKTTTVLATFAREAEARGVSVVALAPTASAAMVLGEALATRGDTVARHMLSPGPSASGPPAAWIVDEASLLSARDTARLFDLAAQHNARVVLVGDVKQLGSVEAGAAFAQLQTAGMETAKLGEIVRQTNTATKEAVLASIEGDAKKALAALDRGGGAIIEGSDRAERFAAIADRYAGLDKANRARTLVIEPSREGRDALTADIRQALARSGALKGPTVVVESLVNKGLTRAEARDPLCYDKGDVVRFDRDYADKGVARGEAFRVEGVDPAKAAVALRSEDGREVDWRLRQWGAGKVQLFETQRLELRVGDSIRFTRNDREAGRVNGARVEVTVVDADSRSATVRGARGQIQTLRLDTARDRHIAHGYVDTAFAAQGRTADHVIVHADSRATNLVDQKSFYVGISRAKQSATIFTNDRAKLVSAINERAGTVQTAIAQAIIPQPVAAKTSASGLAQTLASKFGAGL
;
A
#
# COMPACT_ATOMS: atom_id res chain seq x y z
N MET A 1 13.46 15.10 3.95
CA MET A 1 12.03 15.47 4.03
C MET A 1 11.90 16.86 3.44
N VAL A 2 10.97 17.07 2.51
CA VAL A 2 10.87 18.34 1.76
C VAL A 2 9.84 19.32 2.32
N ALA A 3 8.75 18.82 2.90
CA ALA A 3 7.78 19.62 3.63
C ALA A 3 7.73 19.14 5.09
N SER A 4 7.99 20.02 6.05
CA SER A 4 7.80 19.75 7.49
C SER A 4 6.70 20.64 8.05
N VAL A 5 5.79 20.06 8.83
CA VAL A 5 4.73 20.79 9.52
C VAL A 5 5.03 20.80 11.02
N SER A 6 5.07 21.98 11.62
CA SER A 6 5.18 22.13 13.07
C SER A 6 4.07 23.03 13.61
N ALA A 7 3.49 22.66 14.75
CA ALA A 7 2.50 23.50 15.42
C ALA A 7 3.23 24.54 16.27
N LEU A 8 2.83 25.80 16.17
CA LEU A 8 3.39 26.88 16.98
C LEU A 8 2.84 26.84 18.40
N THR A 9 3.70 27.11 19.37
CA THR A 9 3.33 27.09 20.79
C THR A 9 3.10 28.49 21.38
N SER A 10 3.66 29.54 20.78
CA SER A 10 3.44 30.93 21.18
C SER A 10 3.80 31.92 20.08
N SER A 11 3.23 33.12 20.13
CA SER A 11 3.58 34.26 19.28
C SER A 11 5.01 34.78 19.53
N ALA A 12 5.60 34.50 20.70
CA ALA A 12 6.99 34.86 20.99
C ALA A 12 8.01 34.18 20.05
N GLN A 13 7.64 33.04 19.45
CA GLN A 13 8.45 32.38 18.41
C GLN A 13 8.54 33.21 17.11
N ALA A 14 7.66 34.20 16.92
CA ALA A 14 7.62 35.05 15.73
C ALA A 14 8.95 35.75 15.44
N SER A 15 9.66 36.17 16.48
CA SER A 15 10.95 36.88 16.34
C SER A 15 12.00 36.04 15.61
N SER A 16 11.96 34.72 15.76
CA SER A 16 12.94 33.82 15.14
C SER A 16 12.80 33.70 13.62
N TYR A 17 11.64 34.05 13.05
CA TYR A 17 11.43 34.05 11.59
C TYR A 17 12.09 35.25 10.90
N TYR A 18 12.26 36.34 11.64
CA TYR A 18 12.96 37.55 11.21
C TYR A 18 14.44 37.56 11.60
N GLU A 19 14.94 36.53 12.28
CA GLU A 19 16.36 36.40 12.57
C GLU A 19 17.10 36.21 11.25
N ALA A 20 17.78 37.27 10.83
CA ALA A 20 18.43 37.43 9.55
C ALA A 20 19.43 36.30 9.28
N ASP A 21 19.40 35.78 8.05
CA ASP A 21 20.46 34.94 7.48
C ASP A 21 20.75 35.30 6.01
N ASP A 22 20.32 36.47 5.50
CA ASP A 22 20.45 36.70 4.06
C ASP A 22 20.86 38.09 3.56
N TYR A 23 21.61 38.03 2.46
CA TYR A 23 22.50 39.01 1.82
C TYR A 23 21.76 40.11 1.03
N TYR A 24 20.46 39.95 0.73
CA TYR A 24 19.80 40.69 -0.37
C TYR A 24 18.66 41.62 0.07
N ALA A 25 18.31 41.67 1.34
CA ALA A 25 17.32 42.64 1.82
C ALA A 25 18.00 43.96 2.17
N GLU A 26 17.55 45.05 1.54
CA GLU A 26 17.84 46.40 2.03
C GLU A 26 17.28 46.51 3.46
N GLY A 27 18.15 46.44 4.47
CA GLY A 27 17.78 46.54 5.89
C GLY A 27 17.99 45.27 6.74
N GLY A 28 18.52 44.18 6.19
CA GLY A 28 18.93 43.00 6.99
C GLY A 28 17.78 42.16 7.55
N LEU A 29 16.63 42.12 6.86
CA LEU A 29 15.48 41.27 7.18
C LEU A 29 15.38 40.11 6.18
N SER A 30 14.93 38.93 6.60
CA SER A 30 14.69 37.83 5.66
C SER A 30 13.58 38.22 4.66
N PRO A 31 13.72 37.92 3.35
CA PRO A 31 12.66 38.16 2.38
C PRO A 31 11.34 37.55 2.87
N SER A 32 10.29 38.36 2.91
CA SER A 32 9.00 37.98 3.49
C SER A 32 7.84 38.41 2.61
N GLU A 33 6.79 37.62 2.56
CA GLU A 33 5.61 37.92 1.73
C GLU A 33 4.34 37.37 2.38
N TRP A 34 3.24 38.13 2.28
CA TRP A 34 1.90 37.65 2.61
C TRP A 34 1.30 36.84 1.45
N HIS A 35 0.64 35.72 1.77
CA HIS A 35 -0.12 34.92 0.82
C HIS A 35 -1.49 34.54 1.35
N GLY A 36 -2.36 34.19 0.39
CA GLY A 36 -3.71 33.72 0.63
C GLY A 36 -4.75 34.82 0.51
N LYS A 37 -5.93 34.44 0.02
CA LYS A 37 -7.12 35.29 -0.10
C LYS A 37 -7.54 35.91 1.23
N GLY A 38 -7.30 35.21 2.34
CA GLY A 38 -7.57 35.75 3.68
C GLY A 38 -6.63 36.91 4.04
N ALA A 39 -5.37 36.84 3.59
CA ALA A 39 -4.44 37.96 3.73
C ALA A 39 -4.84 39.15 2.83
N GLU A 40 -5.26 38.85 1.58
CA GLU A 40 -5.75 39.86 0.63
C GLU A 40 -6.98 40.61 1.15
N GLU A 41 -7.94 39.88 1.75
CA GLU A 41 -9.16 40.43 2.35
C GLU A 41 -8.83 41.39 3.51
N LEU A 42 -7.77 41.10 4.26
CA LEU A 42 -7.27 41.97 5.33
C LEU A 42 -6.35 43.10 4.81
N GLY A 43 -6.18 43.24 3.50
CA GLY A 43 -5.31 44.23 2.88
C GLY A 43 -3.82 44.00 3.12
N LEU A 44 -3.42 42.80 3.56
CA LEU A 44 -2.02 42.46 3.83
C LEU A 44 -1.31 42.17 2.51
N LYS A 45 -0.36 43.03 2.13
CA LYS A 45 0.40 42.94 0.88
C LYS A 45 1.87 43.29 1.10
N GLY A 46 2.75 42.71 0.28
CA GLY A 46 4.18 42.96 0.35
C GLY A 46 4.83 42.29 1.57
N ASP A 47 5.83 42.96 2.15
CA ASP A 47 6.59 42.45 3.28
C ASP A 47 5.72 42.23 4.53
N VAL A 48 6.10 41.23 5.32
CA VAL A 48 5.38 40.83 6.52
C VAL A 48 5.75 41.77 7.67
N ASP A 49 4.84 42.69 8.02
CA ASP A 49 4.98 43.55 9.19
C ASP A 49 5.02 42.74 10.51
N ARG A 50 6.00 43.05 11.38
CA ARG A 50 6.29 42.29 12.60
C ARG A 50 5.19 42.41 13.65
N GLU A 51 4.64 43.60 13.83
CA GLU A 51 3.59 43.83 14.83
C GLU A 51 2.32 43.15 14.37
N ARG A 52 1.94 43.36 13.10
CA ARG A 52 0.75 42.74 12.52
C ARG A 52 0.84 41.22 12.52
N PHE A 53 1.99 40.66 12.20
CA PHE A 53 2.22 39.22 12.25
C PHE A 53 2.03 38.64 13.66
N ARG A 54 2.54 39.32 14.70
CA ARG A 54 2.34 38.91 16.10
C ARG A 54 0.88 39.01 16.52
N GLU A 55 0.18 40.07 16.15
CA GLU A 55 -1.26 40.23 16.44
C GLU A 55 -2.09 39.08 15.87
N LEU A 56 -1.84 38.71 14.62
CA LEU A 56 -2.54 37.61 13.96
C LEU A 56 -2.24 36.26 14.64
N LEU A 57 -0.99 36.03 15.08
CA LEU A 57 -0.60 34.85 15.86
C LEU A 57 -1.24 34.81 17.26
N ASP A 58 -1.53 35.97 17.85
CA ASP A 58 -2.30 36.08 19.09
C ASP A 58 -3.82 35.95 18.87
N GLY A 59 -4.25 35.72 17.62
CA GLY A 59 -5.64 35.53 17.24
C GLY A 59 -6.43 36.84 17.05
N LYS A 60 -5.77 38.00 16.96
CA LYS A 60 -6.43 39.29 16.72
C LYS A 60 -6.61 39.50 15.21
N ILE A 61 -7.84 39.32 14.72
CA ILE A 61 -8.19 39.49 13.31
C ILE A 61 -9.20 40.65 13.18
N GLY A 62 -8.73 41.80 12.70
CA GLY A 62 -9.54 43.03 12.72
C GLY A 62 -9.97 43.37 14.15
N ASP A 63 -11.26 43.59 14.38
CA ASP A 63 -11.84 43.84 15.71
C ASP A 63 -12.16 42.54 16.49
N GLN A 64 -11.91 41.37 15.90
CA GLN A 64 -12.26 40.08 16.47
C GLN A 64 -11.07 39.43 17.18
N GLN A 65 -11.31 38.90 18.39
CA GLN A 65 -10.37 38.03 19.11
C GLN A 65 -10.78 36.56 18.94
N LEU A 66 -9.94 35.78 18.27
CA LEU A 66 -10.08 34.33 18.14
C LEU A 66 -9.49 33.60 19.35
N GLY A 67 -10.08 32.44 19.67
CA GLY A 67 -9.72 31.63 20.84
C GLY A 67 -10.88 31.47 21.82
N THR A 68 -10.70 30.63 22.83
CA THR A 68 -11.70 30.45 23.90
C THR A 68 -11.12 30.92 25.23
N PHE A 69 -11.86 31.74 25.97
CA PHE A 69 -11.46 32.10 27.33
C PHE A 69 -11.80 30.96 28.29
N ARG A 70 -10.80 30.48 29.03
CA ARG A 70 -10.96 29.54 30.14
C ARG A 70 -10.12 30.01 31.31
N ASP A 71 -10.71 30.05 32.50
CA ASP A 71 -10.05 30.49 33.73
C ASP A 71 -9.34 31.86 33.61
N GLY A 72 -9.91 32.77 32.80
CA GLY A 72 -9.34 34.10 32.54
C GLY A 72 -8.17 34.14 31.54
N GLN A 73 -7.74 33.00 31.00
CA GLN A 73 -6.71 32.90 29.97
C GLN A 73 -7.32 32.62 28.60
N LEU A 74 -6.78 33.27 27.56
CA LEU A 74 -7.16 33.00 26.18
C LEU A 74 -6.44 31.74 25.70
N GLU A 75 -7.21 30.68 25.43
CA GLU A 75 -6.72 29.51 24.70
C GLU A 75 -6.87 29.75 23.20
N HIS A 76 -5.79 30.21 22.57
CA HIS A 76 -5.66 30.28 21.12
C HIS A 76 -4.38 29.57 20.68
N ARG A 77 -4.48 28.74 19.64
CA ARG A 77 -3.29 28.16 18.99
C ARG A 77 -2.84 29.13 17.90
N PRO A 78 -1.58 29.62 17.90
CA PRO A 78 -1.14 30.64 16.96
C PRO A 78 -1.25 30.23 15.49
N GLY A 79 -0.85 29.00 15.17
CA GLY A 79 -0.83 28.53 13.79
C GLY A 79 0.07 27.32 13.59
N TRP A 80 0.41 27.10 12.32
CA TRP A 80 1.29 26.01 11.88
C TRP A 80 2.33 26.55 10.90
N ASP A 81 3.57 26.15 11.09
CA ASP A 81 4.67 26.42 10.17
C ASP A 81 4.83 25.24 9.23
N VAL A 82 4.64 25.49 7.94
CA VAL A 82 4.92 24.58 6.85
C VAL A 82 6.24 25.00 6.20
N THR A 83 7.33 24.34 6.59
CA THR A 83 8.65 24.63 6.02
C THR A 83 8.87 23.83 4.74
N LEU A 84 9.16 24.52 3.64
CA LEU A 84 9.48 23.91 2.34
C LEU A 84 10.97 24.08 2.06
N SER A 85 11.70 22.96 1.99
CA SER A 85 13.16 22.95 1.84
C SER A 85 13.57 22.45 0.46
N ALA A 86 14.39 23.21 -0.26
CA ALA A 86 14.96 22.78 -1.54
C ALA A 86 15.93 21.60 -1.39
N PRO A 87 16.12 20.79 -2.44
CA PRO A 87 17.20 19.81 -2.50
C PRO A 87 18.57 20.43 -2.21
N LYS A 88 19.52 19.62 -1.75
CA LYS A 88 20.82 20.13 -1.31
C LYS A 88 21.61 20.68 -2.49
N SER A 89 21.58 20.01 -3.64
CA SER A 89 22.21 20.49 -4.88
C SER A 89 21.66 21.86 -5.34
N VAL A 90 20.33 22.06 -5.25
CA VAL A 90 19.70 23.33 -5.58
C VAL A 90 20.16 24.43 -4.63
N SER A 91 20.22 24.14 -3.32
CA SER A 91 20.72 25.08 -2.31
C SER A 91 22.19 25.46 -2.56
N ILE A 92 23.04 24.49 -2.93
CA ILE A 92 24.46 24.72 -3.25
C ILE A 92 24.59 25.61 -4.49
N MET A 93 23.83 25.35 -5.55
CA MET A 93 23.88 26.18 -6.76
C MET A 93 23.33 27.59 -6.55
N ALA A 94 22.27 27.72 -5.75
CA ALA A 94 21.67 29.00 -5.41
C ALA A 94 22.60 29.87 -4.54
N GLU A 95 23.10 29.31 -3.43
CA GLU A 95 23.82 30.08 -2.41
C GLU A 95 25.34 30.06 -2.54
N VAL A 96 25.93 28.92 -2.90
CA VAL A 96 27.40 28.78 -3.00
C VAL A 96 27.90 29.23 -4.38
N ALA A 97 27.27 28.71 -5.44
CA ALA A 97 27.61 29.08 -6.82
C ALA A 97 27.03 30.43 -7.25
N GLY A 98 25.92 30.86 -6.62
CA GLY A 98 25.33 32.19 -6.83
C GLY A 98 24.33 32.30 -7.99
N ASP A 99 23.72 31.20 -8.43
CA ASP A 99 22.67 31.27 -9.47
C ASP A 99 21.31 31.66 -8.89
N ARG A 100 21.00 32.96 -8.97
CA ARG A 100 19.76 33.55 -8.43
C ARG A 100 18.48 33.12 -9.12
N ARG A 101 18.56 32.55 -10.32
CA ARG A 101 17.38 32.00 -10.99
C ARG A 101 16.74 30.89 -10.15
N LEU A 102 17.56 30.08 -9.46
CA LEU A 102 17.10 28.98 -8.62
C LEU A 102 16.34 29.45 -7.37
N ILE A 103 16.66 30.64 -6.84
CA ILE A 103 15.94 31.25 -5.72
C ILE A 103 14.56 31.72 -6.17
N ALA A 104 14.47 32.36 -7.34
CA ALA A 104 13.19 32.74 -7.92
C ALA A 104 12.30 31.51 -8.19
N ALA A 105 12.88 30.43 -8.73
CA ALA A 105 12.17 29.17 -8.93
C ALA A 105 11.69 28.52 -7.62
N HIS A 106 12.48 28.62 -6.54
CA HIS A 106 12.06 28.20 -5.20
C HIS A 106 10.81 28.97 -4.76
N GLY A 107 10.83 30.31 -4.84
CA GLY A 107 9.68 31.16 -4.50
C GLY A 107 8.43 30.84 -5.32
N GLU A 108 8.57 30.66 -6.64
CA GLU A 108 7.45 30.25 -7.51
C GLU A 108 6.88 28.88 -7.10
N ALA A 109 7.74 27.89 -6.84
CA ALA A 109 7.30 26.56 -6.41
C ALA A 109 6.60 26.60 -5.03
N VAL A 110 7.07 27.44 -4.11
CA VAL A 110 6.41 27.70 -2.82
C VAL A 110 5.01 28.27 -3.05
N LYS A 111 4.87 29.30 -3.90
CA LYS A 111 3.57 29.92 -4.21
C LYS A 111 2.56 28.91 -4.76
N THR A 112 2.97 28.05 -5.69
CA THR A 112 2.09 27.00 -6.25
C THR A 112 1.66 26.00 -5.17
N ALA A 113 2.58 25.58 -4.28
CA ALA A 113 2.24 24.69 -3.19
C ALA A 113 1.29 25.35 -2.17
N LEU A 114 1.46 26.65 -1.88
CA LEU A 114 0.57 27.40 -0.98
C LEU A 114 -0.83 27.61 -1.55
N ALA A 115 -0.98 27.80 -2.88
CA ALA A 115 -2.30 27.87 -3.51
C ALA A 115 -3.09 26.57 -3.33
N HIS A 116 -2.40 25.42 -3.40
CA HIS A 116 -2.99 24.12 -3.10
C HIS A 116 -3.39 24.00 -1.62
N VAL A 117 -2.52 24.44 -0.72
CA VAL A 117 -2.77 24.50 0.73
C VAL A 117 -4.03 25.31 1.03
N GLU A 118 -4.15 26.52 0.48
CA GLU A 118 -5.31 27.37 0.70
C GLU A 118 -6.61 26.70 0.25
N THR A 119 -6.60 26.11 -0.94
CA THR A 119 -7.81 25.48 -1.51
C THR A 119 -8.28 24.28 -0.67
N HIS A 120 -7.37 23.52 -0.07
CA HIS A 120 -7.68 22.21 0.55
C HIS A 120 -7.57 22.18 2.08
N MET A 121 -6.88 23.14 2.71
CA MET A 121 -6.76 23.23 4.18
C MET A 121 -7.70 24.23 4.82
N ALA A 122 -8.23 25.19 4.07
CA ALA A 122 -9.15 26.20 4.59
C ALA A 122 -10.47 25.55 4.97
N VAL A 123 -10.54 25.02 6.19
CA VAL A 123 -11.71 24.35 6.76
C VAL A 123 -11.88 24.82 8.20
N THR A 124 -13.10 25.15 8.58
CA THR A 124 -13.46 25.48 9.96
C THR A 124 -14.55 24.55 10.48
N ARG A 125 -14.76 24.58 11.81
CA ARG A 125 -15.85 23.85 12.47
C ARG A 125 -16.96 24.81 12.84
N VAL A 126 -18.18 24.48 12.44
CA VAL A 126 -19.38 25.24 12.80
C VAL A 126 -20.31 24.34 13.62
N ARG A 127 -20.94 24.88 14.65
CA ARG A 127 -21.85 24.13 15.52
C ARG A 127 -23.28 24.57 15.24
N HIS A 128 -24.08 23.66 14.70
CA HIS A 128 -25.51 23.86 14.47
C HIS A 128 -26.32 22.82 15.24
N GLY A 129 -27.23 23.26 16.12
CA GLY A 129 -28.18 22.37 16.82
C GLY A 129 -27.54 21.26 17.67
N GLY A 130 -26.31 21.46 18.16
CA GLY A 130 -25.55 20.45 18.92
C GLY A 130 -24.64 19.55 18.08
N ALA A 131 -24.81 19.51 16.75
CA ALA A 131 -23.93 18.82 15.82
C ALA A 131 -22.79 19.76 15.35
N VAL A 132 -21.59 19.20 15.16
CA VAL A 132 -20.43 19.91 14.61
C VAL A 132 -20.29 19.53 13.14
N THR A 133 -20.49 20.50 12.25
CA THR A 133 -20.24 20.37 10.81
C THR A 133 -18.89 21.01 10.46
N ARG A 134 -18.31 20.59 9.34
CA ARG A 134 -17.09 21.19 8.78
C ARG A 134 -17.47 21.96 7.53
N GLU A 135 -16.94 23.17 7.41
CA GLU A 135 -17.19 24.07 6.29
C GLU A 135 -15.86 24.39 5.63
N ALA A 136 -15.78 24.18 4.32
CA ALA A 136 -14.65 24.63 3.51
C ALA A 136 -14.82 26.13 3.26
N THR A 137 -13.78 26.89 3.58
CA THR A 137 -13.78 28.37 3.59
C THR A 137 -12.96 28.94 2.43
N GLY A 138 -12.00 28.17 1.91
CA GLY A 138 -11.24 28.50 0.71
C GLY A 138 -10.32 29.72 0.82
N ASN A 139 -10.03 30.19 2.04
CA ASN A 139 -9.15 31.32 2.31
C ASN A 139 -8.26 31.07 3.53
N LEU A 140 -6.99 31.46 3.44
CA LEU A 140 -6.02 31.41 4.54
C LEU A 140 -5.26 32.74 4.65
N ILE A 141 -4.64 32.96 5.81
CA ILE A 141 -3.64 34.01 6.02
C ILE A 141 -2.30 33.32 6.24
N ILE A 142 -1.35 33.56 5.33
CA ILE A 142 -0.04 32.90 5.35
C ILE A 142 1.06 33.96 5.28
N ALA A 143 2.01 33.89 6.20
CA ALA A 143 3.24 34.68 6.16
C ALA A 143 4.41 33.78 5.78
N SER A 144 5.11 34.11 4.71
CA SER A 144 6.28 33.36 4.23
C SER A 144 7.56 34.08 4.58
N PHE A 145 8.57 33.33 5.02
CA PHE A 145 9.91 33.84 5.33
C PHE A 145 10.96 32.93 4.67
N GLN A 146 11.69 33.46 3.68
CA GLN A 146 12.69 32.70 2.94
C GLN A 146 14.06 32.84 3.58
N HIS A 147 14.74 31.72 3.84
CA HIS A 147 16.08 31.63 4.42
C HIS A 147 17.02 30.80 3.53
N GLY A 148 18.30 31.19 3.45
CA GLY A 148 19.35 30.50 2.68
C GLY A 148 20.28 29.60 3.50
N THR A 149 20.18 29.64 4.84
CA THR A 149 21.15 29.04 5.76
C THR A 149 20.48 28.13 6.77
N SER A 150 21.05 26.95 7.02
CA SER A 150 20.58 26.04 8.06
C SER A 150 21.04 26.47 9.45
N ARG A 151 20.48 25.85 10.50
CA ARG A 151 20.97 26.07 11.88
C ARG A 151 22.43 25.69 12.10
N ALA A 152 22.96 24.72 11.33
CA ALA A 152 24.37 24.34 11.36
C ALA A 152 25.24 25.24 10.46
N GLN A 153 24.68 26.35 9.98
CA GLN A 153 25.32 27.28 9.04
C GLN A 153 25.69 26.66 7.69
N ASP A 154 25.13 25.50 7.31
CA ASP A 154 25.22 24.96 5.94
C ASP A 154 24.27 25.70 4.97
N PRO A 155 24.57 25.74 3.65
CA PRO A 155 23.66 26.28 2.65
C PRO A 155 22.39 25.42 2.57
N GLN A 156 21.24 26.05 2.81
CA GLN A 156 19.94 25.39 2.79
C GLN A 156 18.86 26.41 2.42
N LEU A 157 18.45 26.42 1.16
CA LEU A 157 17.35 27.25 0.70
C LEU A 157 16.03 26.65 1.17
N HIS A 158 15.28 27.40 1.98
CA HIS A 158 13.99 26.98 2.50
C HIS A 158 13.09 28.18 2.80
N THR A 159 11.79 27.95 2.83
CA THR A 159 10.80 28.96 3.22
C THR A 159 9.95 28.43 4.36
N HIS A 160 9.87 29.20 5.44
CA HIS A 160 8.92 29.01 6.53
C HIS A 160 7.59 29.66 6.15
N ASN A 161 6.54 28.85 5.97
CA ASN A 161 5.22 29.34 5.61
C ASN A 161 4.30 29.21 6.84
N VAL A 162 4.12 30.31 7.56
CA VAL A 162 3.35 30.35 8.80
C VAL A 162 1.89 30.61 8.48
N ILE A 163 1.08 29.56 8.63
CA ILE A 163 -0.37 29.58 8.43
C ILE A 163 -1.04 29.95 9.74
N MET A 164 -1.70 31.10 9.75
CA MET A 164 -2.44 31.59 10.92
C MET A 164 -3.64 30.69 11.21
N ASN A 165 -3.97 30.51 12.48
CA ASN A 165 -5.16 29.75 12.88
C ASN A 165 -6.44 30.57 12.74
N ALA A 166 -6.69 31.07 11.53
CA ALA A 166 -7.79 31.92 11.16
C ALA A 166 -8.22 31.68 9.71
N THR A 167 -9.53 31.63 9.49
CA THR A 167 -10.16 31.60 8.16
C THR A 167 -11.55 32.22 8.26
N GLN A 168 -12.04 32.79 7.16
CA GLN A 168 -13.34 33.45 7.10
C GLN A 168 -14.40 32.49 6.53
N GLY A 169 -15.50 32.31 7.26
CA GLY A 169 -16.66 31.54 6.77
C GLY A 169 -17.48 32.28 5.72
N GLU A 170 -18.44 31.59 5.09
CA GLU A 170 -19.35 32.21 4.12
C GLU A 170 -20.15 33.39 4.70
N ASP A 171 -20.37 33.39 6.02
CA ASP A 171 -21.04 34.47 6.75
C ASP A 171 -20.15 35.68 7.06
N GLY A 172 -18.92 35.70 6.55
CA GLY A 172 -17.96 36.78 6.73
C GLY A 172 -17.27 36.80 8.10
N SER A 173 -17.61 35.88 9.02
CA SER A 173 -16.99 35.82 10.34
C SER A 173 -15.71 34.99 10.34
N TRP A 174 -14.72 35.45 11.11
CA TRP A 174 -13.45 34.74 11.27
C TRP A 174 -13.58 33.62 12.30
N ARG A 175 -12.99 32.46 12.00
CA ARG A 175 -13.01 31.27 12.84
C ARG A 175 -11.66 30.57 12.84
N SER A 176 -11.41 29.74 13.85
CA SER A 176 -10.21 28.90 13.89
C SER A 176 -10.27 27.75 12.88
N LEU A 177 -9.10 27.34 12.39
CA LEU A 177 -8.95 26.24 11.44
C LEU A 177 -9.18 24.87 12.08
N GLU A 178 -9.62 23.92 11.27
CA GLU A 178 -9.63 22.50 11.61
C GLU A 178 -8.26 21.88 11.30
N PRO A 179 -7.47 21.46 12.32
CA PRO A 179 -6.07 21.08 12.13
C PRO A 179 -5.86 19.74 11.41
N ARG A 180 -6.90 18.91 11.25
CA ARG A 180 -6.75 17.57 10.67
C ARG A 180 -6.25 17.57 9.23
N ALA A 181 -6.69 18.55 8.42
CA ALA A 181 -6.30 18.64 7.01
C ALA A 181 -4.79 18.87 6.84
N ILE A 182 -4.17 19.62 7.75
CA ILE A 182 -2.75 20.03 7.66
C ILE A 182 -1.82 18.81 7.59
N TYR A 183 -2.02 17.86 8.50
CA TYR A 183 -1.20 16.66 8.57
C TYR A 183 -1.53 15.65 7.46
N GLN A 184 -2.72 15.72 6.88
CA GLN A 184 -3.10 14.90 5.73
C GLN A 184 -2.44 15.40 4.43
N LEU A 185 -2.31 16.73 4.27
CA LEU A 185 -1.76 17.32 3.05
C LEU A 185 -0.24 17.42 3.02
N GLN A 186 0.47 17.31 4.15
CA GLN A 186 1.93 17.49 4.23
C GLN A 186 2.70 16.79 3.09
N LYS A 187 2.38 15.53 2.79
CA LYS A 187 3.03 14.77 1.72
C LYS A 187 2.74 15.36 0.33
N GLN A 188 1.48 15.72 0.09
CA GLN A 188 1.03 16.30 -1.18
C GLN A 188 1.67 17.67 -1.41
N ILE A 189 1.72 18.54 -0.39
CA ILE A 189 2.36 19.86 -0.47
C ILE A 189 3.82 19.71 -0.88
N GLY A 190 4.55 18.80 -0.21
CA GLY A 190 5.95 18.54 -0.54
C GLY A 190 6.12 17.98 -1.96
N ALA A 191 5.20 17.14 -2.45
CA ALA A 191 5.25 16.59 -3.81
C ALA A 191 5.01 17.69 -4.87
N ILE A 192 4.02 18.56 -4.67
CA ILE A 192 3.72 19.70 -5.55
C ILE A 192 4.93 20.63 -5.65
N TYR A 193 5.47 21.06 -4.50
CA TYR A 193 6.65 21.92 -4.47
C TYR A 193 7.85 21.29 -5.22
N ARG A 194 8.13 20.00 -5.00
CA ARG A 194 9.22 19.31 -5.72
C ARG A 194 8.97 19.26 -7.22
N GLN A 195 7.74 18.99 -7.63
CA GLN A 195 7.36 18.89 -9.04
C GLN A 195 7.62 20.21 -9.76
N GLU A 196 7.14 21.31 -9.18
CA GLU A 196 7.31 22.65 -9.74
C GLU A 196 8.77 23.07 -9.76
N LEU A 197 9.50 22.86 -8.66
CA LEU A 197 10.91 23.21 -8.59
C LEU A 197 11.74 22.40 -9.61
N ALA A 198 11.48 21.10 -9.74
CA ALA A 198 12.19 20.25 -10.70
C ALA A 198 11.97 20.72 -12.15
N LEU A 199 10.73 21.13 -12.47
CA LEU A 199 10.41 21.66 -13.79
C LEU A 199 11.21 22.94 -14.06
N LYS A 200 11.16 23.90 -13.14
CA LYS A 200 11.85 25.19 -13.26
C LYS A 200 13.36 25.05 -13.35
N VAL A 201 13.95 24.18 -12.54
CA VAL A 201 15.38 23.84 -12.60
C VAL A 201 15.76 23.37 -14.01
N ARG A 202 14.93 22.52 -14.62
CA ARG A 202 15.14 22.05 -15.99
C ARG A 202 14.88 23.10 -17.07
N GLU A 203 13.90 23.99 -16.86
CA GLU A 203 13.66 25.13 -17.75
C GLU A 203 14.86 26.08 -17.78
N PHE A 204 15.61 26.19 -16.67
CA PHE A 204 16.89 26.91 -16.64
C PHE A 204 18.06 26.16 -17.26
N GLY A 205 17.82 24.96 -17.81
CA GLY A 205 18.76 24.14 -18.57
C GLY A 205 19.62 23.19 -17.76
N TYR A 206 19.36 23.04 -16.45
CA TYR A 206 20.03 22.03 -15.64
C TYR A 206 19.51 20.63 -15.96
N GLU A 207 20.42 19.66 -16.02
CA GLU A 207 20.05 18.24 -15.94
C GLU A 207 19.82 17.85 -14.48
N ILE A 208 18.90 16.91 -14.24
CA ILE A 208 18.60 16.40 -12.89
C ILE A 208 18.72 14.89 -12.84
N ASP A 209 19.25 14.38 -11.73
CA ASP A 209 19.22 12.98 -11.38
C ASP A 209 18.04 12.75 -10.42
N THR A 210 17.16 11.83 -10.78
CA THR A 210 15.99 11.48 -9.95
C THR A 210 16.32 10.30 -9.04
N ALA A 211 15.99 10.44 -7.76
CA ALA A 211 16.11 9.38 -6.75
C ALA A 211 14.72 8.83 -6.36
N LYS A 212 14.70 7.90 -5.40
CA LYS A 212 13.46 7.32 -4.85
C LYS A 212 12.53 8.43 -4.29
N GLU A 213 11.22 8.16 -4.27
CA GLU A 213 10.16 9.07 -3.76
C GLU A 213 10.05 10.45 -4.44
N SER A 214 10.39 10.53 -5.73
CA SER A 214 10.34 11.78 -6.50
C SER A 214 11.29 12.86 -5.93
N MET A 215 12.38 12.43 -5.30
CA MET A 215 13.48 13.32 -4.93
C MET A 215 14.36 13.54 -6.17
N PHE A 216 15.01 14.70 -6.27
CA PHE A 216 15.95 14.97 -7.35
C PHE A 216 17.12 15.81 -6.85
N GLU A 217 18.25 15.67 -7.53
CA GLU A 217 19.41 16.55 -7.37
C GLU A 217 19.88 17.03 -8.76
N ILE A 218 20.52 18.20 -8.84
CA ILE A 218 21.13 18.71 -10.07
C ILE A 218 22.34 17.84 -10.42
N LYS A 219 22.36 17.32 -11.64
CA LYS A 219 23.46 16.51 -12.16
C LYS A 219 24.71 17.37 -12.32
N GLY A 220 25.86 16.80 -11.96
CA GLY A 220 27.15 17.51 -11.92
C GLY A 220 27.60 17.94 -10.52
N ILE A 221 26.77 17.74 -9.50
CA ILE A 221 27.14 17.92 -8.09
C ILE A 221 27.32 16.54 -7.45
N SER A 222 28.53 16.24 -6.97
CA SER A 222 28.85 14.93 -6.42
C SER A 222 28.21 14.70 -5.04
N ALA A 223 28.06 13.42 -4.67
CA ALA A 223 27.58 13.04 -3.34
C ALA A 223 28.48 13.58 -2.22
N ASP A 224 29.81 13.63 -2.44
CA ASP A 224 30.77 14.16 -1.47
C ASP A 224 30.57 15.65 -1.21
N VAL A 225 30.29 16.42 -2.27
CA VAL A 225 29.99 17.87 -2.15
C VAL A 225 28.70 18.08 -1.38
N MET A 226 27.66 17.29 -1.67
CA MET A 226 26.40 17.37 -0.92
C MET A 226 26.56 16.95 0.55
N ALA A 227 27.36 15.92 0.81
CA ALA A 227 27.65 15.45 2.17
C ALA A 227 28.42 16.50 2.99
N ALA A 228 29.35 17.24 2.36
CA ALA A 228 30.11 18.32 2.99
C ALA A 228 29.24 19.49 3.51
N PHE A 229 28.01 19.63 3.02
CA PHE A 229 27.04 20.65 3.44
C PHE A 229 25.79 20.03 4.10
N SER A 230 25.89 18.82 4.62
CA SER A 230 24.80 18.09 5.26
C SER A 230 25.08 17.80 6.74
N THR A 231 25.86 18.65 7.40
CA THR A 231 26.33 18.53 8.78
C THR A 231 25.16 18.30 9.74
N ARG A 232 24.09 19.10 9.61
CA ARG A 232 22.89 18.96 10.44
C ARG A 232 22.20 17.60 10.30
N SER A 233 22.15 17.06 9.08
CA SER A 233 21.55 15.74 8.84
C SER A 233 22.40 14.64 9.45
N ALA A 234 23.73 14.74 9.33
CA ALA A 234 24.66 13.79 9.93
C ALA A 234 24.58 13.78 11.47
N GLU A 235 24.43 14.95 12.11
CA GLU A 235 24.23 15.03 13.57
C GLU A 235 22.94 14.34 14.02
N ILE A 236 21.83 14.58 13.31
CA ILE A 236 20.54 13.94 13.62
C ILE A 236 20.63 12.43 13.40
N GLU A 237 21.27 11.99 12.31
CA GLU A 237 21.49 10.58 12.03
C GLU A 237 22.37 9.90 13.07
N ALA A 238 23.45 10.57 13.51
CA ALA A 238 24.29 10.08 14.59
C ALA A 238 23.52 9.96 15.92
N ALA A 239 22.73 10.98 16.29
CA ALA A 239 21.92 10.96 17.50
C ALA A 239 20.78 9.92 17.46
N LEU A 240 20.23 9.64 16.28
CA LEU A 240 19.30 8.52 16.08
C LEU A 240 20.03 7.19 16.20
N GLY A 241 21.23 7.08 15.63
CA GLY A 241 22.08 5.89 15.73
C GLY A 241 22.47 5.55 17.16
N GLU A 242 22.82 6.55 17.98
CA GLU A 242 23.07 6.39 19.42
C GLU A 242 21.85 5.86 20.18
N ARG A 243 20.64 6.13 19.66
CA ARG A 243 19.36 5.62 20.18
C ARG A 243 18.96 4.28 19.58
N GLY A 244 19.85 3.64 18.83
CA GLY A 244 19.61 2.33 18.21
C GLY A 244 18.61 2.35 17.06
N THR A 245 18.35 3.52 16.47
CA THR A 245 17.43 3.66 15.33
C THR A 245 18.11 4.39 14.16
N SER A 246 17.51 4.33 12.97
CA SER A 246 17.99 5.08 11.80
C SER A 246 16.99 6.17 11.42
N ARG A 247 17.37 7.11 10.57
CA ARG A 247 16.44 8.13 10.07
C ARG A 247 15.30 7.52 9.26
N GLU A 248 15.48 6.37 8.66
CA GLU A 248 14.45 5.64 7.92
C GLU A 248 13.48 4.97 8.89
N ALA A 249 14.00 4.32 9.94
CA ALA A 249 13.22 3.56 10.92
C ALA A 249 12.56 4.43 12.00
N ALA A 250 13.11 5.61 12.28
CA ALA A 250 12.63 6.48 13.35
C ALA A 250 11.27 7.12 13.04
N SER A 251 10.40 7.12 14.05
CA SER A 251 9.13 7.84 14.06
C SER A 251 9.35 9.36 13.97
N ALA A 252 8.30 10.08 13.57
CA ALA A 252 8.35 11.55 13.52
C ALA A 252 8.69 12.17 14.88
N ALA A 253 8.23 11.56 15.98
CA ALA A 253 8.53 12.00 17.34
C ALA A 253 10.01 11.77 17.71
N GLU A 254 10.57 10.59 17.41
CA GLU A 254 11.99 10.30 17.66
C GLU A 254 12.91 11.21 16.85
N LYS A 255 12.56 11.46 15.58
CA LYS A 255 13.26 12.44 14.74
C LYS A 255 13.22 13.83 15.34
N GLN A 256 12.06 14.24 15.86
CA GLN A 256 11.89 15.54 16.49
C GLN A 256 12.71 15.66 17.78
N VAL A 257 12.73 14.61 18.62
CA VAL A 257 13.54 14.57 19.84
C VAL A 257 15.04 14.61 19.50
N ALA A 258 15.52 13.77 18.59
CA ALA A 258 16.91 13.79 18.15
C ALA A 258 17.30 15.15 17.57
N ALA A 259 16.40 15.79 16.81
CA ALA A 259 16.61 17.13 16.27
C ALA A 259 16.59 18.24 17.35
N LEU A 260 15.87 18.05 18.45
CA LEU A 260 15.86 18.99 19.57
C LEU A 260 17.07 18.81 20.49
N ASP A 261 17.52 17.57 20.72
CA ASP A 261 18.63 17.27 21.63
C ASP A 261 19.99 17.64 21.04
N THR A 262 20.13 17.52 19.71
CA THR A 262 21.33 17.98 18.98
C THR A 262 21.31 19.47 18.66
N ARG A 263 20.32 20.22 19.19
CA ARG A 263 20.11 21.63 18.85
C ARG A 263 21.12 22.51 19.57
N GLN A 264 22.05 23.09 18.81
CA GLN A 264 22.89 24.19 19.29
C GLN A 264 22.18 25.55 19.12
N ALA A 265 22.57 26.53 19.94
CA ALA A 265 22.11 27.91 19.80
C ALA A 265 22.64 28.50 18.47
N LYS A 266 21.78 29.25 17.76
CA LYS A 266 22.16 29.89 16.50
C LYS A 266 23.16 31.01 16.81
N PHE A 267 24.40 30.90 16.32
CA PHE A 267 25.38 31.98 16.38
C PHE A 267 25.22 32.87 15.14
N ALA A 268 25.14 34.19 15.35
CA ALA A 268 25.16 35.17 14.28
C ALA A 268 26.59 35.25 13.71
N ALA A 269 26.81 34.64 12.55
CA ALA A 269 28.05 34.80 11.78
C ALA A 269 27.87 35.88 10.71
N ASP A 270 28.96 36.54 10.34
CA ASP A 270 28.98 37.46 9.21
C ASP A 270 28.79 36.70 7.88
N GLN A 271 27.78 37.08 7.11
CA GLN A 271 27.30 36.34 5.93
C GLN A 271 28.33 36.28 4.79
N ALA A 272 29.13 37.34 4.60
CA ALA A 272 30.19 37.36 3.58
C ALA A 272 31.29 36.35 3.92
N SER A 273 31.62 36.25 5.21
CA SER A 273 32.54 35.25 5.73
C SER A 273 31.99 33.83 5.55
N LEU A 274 30.68 33.63 5.78
CA LEU A 274 30.02 32.34 5.64
C LEU A 274 30.01 31.82 4.19
N VAL A 275 29.67 32.66 3.21
CA VAL A 275 29.72 32.27 1.79
C VAL A 275 31.16 31.97 1.35
N ALA A 276 32.14 32.73 1.86
CA ALA A 276 33.55 32.45 1.58
C ALA A 276 33.98 31.10 2.18
N ASP A 277 33.50 30.75 3.38
CA ASP A 277 33.70 29.43 3.98
C ASP A 277 33.04 28.32 3.17
N TRP A 278 31.80 28.52 2.71
CA TRP A 278 31.15 27.54 1.85
C TRP A 278 31.91 27.33 0.55
N ARG A 279 32.39 28.39 -0.10
CA ARG A 279 33.19 28.24 -1.32
C ARG A 279 34.48 27.46 -1.04
N ARG A 280 35.18 27.72 0.07
CA ARG A 280 36.34 26.93 0.49
C ARG A 280 35.99 25.46 0.74
N THR A 281 34.88 25.18 1.40
CA THR A 281 34.40 23.81 1.65
C THR A 281 34.06 23.08 0.35
N ALA A 282 33.37 23.76 -0.58
CA ALA A 282 33.05 23.21 -1.90
C ALA A 282 34.33 22.94 -2.71
N ASP A 283 35.30 23.84 -2.68
CA ASP A 283 36.58 23.67 -3.36
C ASP A 283 37.34 22.44 -2.83
N ARG A 284 37.37 22.24 -1.50
CA ARG A 284 37.98 21.04 -0.87
C ARG A 284 37.27 19.75 -1.24
N ALA A 285 35.96 19.79 -1.45
CA ALA A 285 35.15 18.67 -1.89
C ALA A 285 35.21 18.42 -3.41
N GLY A 286 36.04 19.18 -4.14
CA GLY A 286 36.26 19.01 -5.59
C GLY A 286 35.29 19.80 -6.49
N PHE A 287 34.49 20.71 -5.95
CA PHE A 287 33.58 21.55 -6.72
C PHE A 287 34.10 22.99 -6.81
N SER A 288 35.14 23.17 -7.63
CA SER A 288 35.90 24.44 -7.76
C SER A 288 35.06 25.60 -8.31
N SER A 289 35.60 26.82 -8.23
CA SER A 289 34.98 28.00 -8.86
C SER A 289 34.76 27.84 -10.37
N GLU A 290 35.69 27.20 -11.06
CA GLU A 290 35.58 26.93 -12.50
C GLU A 290 34.44 25.94 -12.78
N ALA A 291 34.35 24.86 -12.00
CA ALA A 291 33.28 23.87 -12.13
C ALA A 291 31.89 24.48 -11.87
N ARG A 292 31.77 25.32 -10.83
CA ARG A 292 30.53 26.04 -10.50
C ARG A 292 30.06 26.94 -11.65
N LEU A 293 30.97 27.76 -12.18
CA LEU A 293 30.67 28.70 -13.26
C LEU A 293 30.40 27.98 -14.59
N ALA A 294 31.12 26.90 -14.88
CA ALA A 294 30.90 26.06 -16.05
C ALA A 294 29.48 25.48 -16.05
N LEU A 295 29.03 24.91 -14.91
CA LEU A 295 27.69 24.34 -14.79
C LEU A 295 26.57 25.38 -14.96
N ILE A 296 26.76 26.60 -14.44
CA ILE A 296 25.82 27.73 -14.67
C ILE A 296 25.79 28.12 -16.16
N SER A 297 26.96 28.22 -16.79
CA SER A 297 27.07 28.61 -18.19
C SER A 297 26.44 27.57 -19.12
N GLU A 298 26.69 26.29 -18.86
CA GLU A 298 26.09 25.18 -19.59
C GLU A 298 24.57 25.18 -19.46
N ALA A 299 24.05 25.33 -18.24
CA ALA A 299 22.61 25.45 -18.00
C ALA A 299 21.99 26.61 -18.80
N LYS A 300 22.60 27.80 -18.75
CA LYS A 300 22.16 28.95 -19.56
C LYS A 300 22.13 28.66 -21.06
N SER A 301 23.12 27.94 -21.57
CA SER A 301 23.15 27.52 -22.98
C SER A 301 22.04 26.53 -23.31
N ASN A 302 21.78 25.57 -22.43
CA ASN A 302 20.77 24.52 -22.63
C ASN A 302 19.33 25.05 -22.53
N ALA A 303 19.08 26.10 -21.74
CA ALA A 303 17.76 26.71 -21.57
C ALA A 303 17.11 27.18 -22.89
N VAL A 304 17.92 27.45 -23.93
CA VAL A 304 17.46 27.90 -25.25
C VAL A 304 16.71 26.79 -26.03
N SER A 305 16.77 25.53 -25.59
CA SER A 305 16.11 24.38 -26.24
C SER A 305 14.79 23.93 -25.57
N ALA A 306 14.06 24.83 -24.91
CA ALA A 306 12.83 24.48 -24.21
C ALA A 306 11.80 23.79 -25.14
N SER A 307 11.46 22.55 -24.79
CA SER A 307 10.40 21.76 -25.46
C SER A 307 9.08 22.53 -25.49
N GLY A 308 8.44 22.62 -26.65
CA GLY A 308 7.19 23.39 -26.81
C GLY A 308 6.06 22.90 -25.90
N LEU A 309 5.15 23.83 -25.53
CA LEU A 309 3.98 23.58 -24.67
C LEU A 309 3.17 22.33 -25.05
N ALA A 310 3.07 22.02 -26.35
CA ALA A 310 2.37 20.85 -26.85
C ALA A 310 3.03 19.52 -26.43
N GLU A 311 4.36 19.47 -26.33
CA GLU A 311 5.07 18.26 -25.88
C GLU A 311 4.94 18.06 -24.38
N GLN A 312 4.91 19.15 -23.59
CA GLN A 312 4.62 19.08 -22.15
C GLN A 312 3.19 18.61 -21.89
N ALA A 313 2.20 19.10 -22.64
CA ALA A 313 0.81 18.63 -22.54
C ALA A 313 0.70 17.12 -22.81
N LYS A 314 1.30 16.63 -23.90
CA LYS A 314 1.35 15.18 -24.19
C LYS A 314 2.13 14.38 -23.14
N ALA A 315 3.14 14.98 -22.51
CA ALA A 315 3.86 14.34 -21.42
C ALA A 315 2.97 14.21 -20.17
N ALA A 316 2.15 15.22 -19.87
CA ALA A 316 1.19 15.21 -18.77
C ALA A 316 0.11 14.15 -19.00
N GLU A 317 -0.47 14.09 -20.19
CA GLU A 317 -1.45 13.05 -20.56
C GLU A 317 -0.88 11.63 -20.38
N ARG A 318 0.35 11.39 -20.85
CA ARG A 318 1.02 10.09 -20.67
C ARG A 318 1.29 9.77 -19.20
N ALA A 319 1.67 10.76 -18.41
CA ALA A 319 1.92 10.59 -16.98
C ALA A 319 0.63 10.26 -16.22
N VAL A 320 -0.47 10.95 -16.53
CA VAL A 320 -1.81 10.69 -15.96
C VAL A 320 -2.31 9.30 -16.34
N ALA A 321 -2.18 8.90 -17.61
CA ALA A 321 -2.57 7.57 -18.05
C ALA A 321 -1.76 6.46 -17.34
N HIS A 322 -0.44 6.62 -17.21
CA HIS A 322 0.40 5.66 -16.48
C HIS A 322 0.01 5.59 -14.99
N ALA A 323 -0.23 6.74 -14.37
CA ALA A 323 -0.64 6.82 -12.97
C ALA A 323 -1.99 6.12 -12.74
N ALA A 324 -2.96 6.35 -13.62
CA ALA A 324 -4.26 5.68 -13.59
C ALA A 324 -4.15 4.16 -13.77
N ASP A 325 -3.34 3.70 -14.72
CA ASP A 325 -3.11 2.25 -14.94
C ASP A 325 -2.50 1.59 -13.70
N LYS A 326 -1.51 2.23 -13.08
CA LYS A 326 -0.83 1.73 -11.88
C LYS A 326 -1.79 1.69 -10.68
N LEU A 327 -2.47 2.79 -10.40
CA LEU A 327 -3.40 2.90 -9.27
C LEU A 327 -4.60 1.97 -9.46
N GLY A 328 -5.16 1.98 -10.67
CA GLY A 328 -6.32 1.16 -11.08
C GLY A 328 -6.07 -0.35 -10.99
N GLU A 329 -4.82 -0.81 -11.07
CA GLU A 329 -4.48 -2.22 -10.87
C GLU A 329 -4.63 -2.67 -9.40
N ARG A 330 -4.43 -1.76 -8.45
CA ARG A 330 -4.47 -2.05 -7.00
C ARG A 330 -5.77 -1.58 -6.34
N GLN A 331 -6.45 -0.61 -6.92
CA GLN A 331 -7.61 0.04 -6.34
C GLN A 331 -8.71 0.21 -7.38
N SER A 332 -9.94 -0.23 -7.07
CA SER A 332 -11.08 0.05 -7.95
C SER A 332 -11.42 1.54 -7.97
N VAL A 333 -11.19 2.24 -6.85
CA VAL A 333 -11.35 3.69 -6.70
C VAL A 333 -10.10 4.25 -6.04
N PHE A 334 -9.52 5.30 -6.62
CA PHE A 334 -8.36 6.00 -6.09
C PHE A 334 -8.66 7.50 -5.96
N SER A 335 -8.00 8.17 -5.01
CA SER A 335 -8.24 9.59 -4.78
C SER A 335 -7.60 10.46 -5.86
N VAL A 336 -8.16 11.67 -6.06
CA VAL A 336 -7.56 12.69 -6.93
C VAL A 336 -6.11 12.98 -6.51
N ALA A 337 -5.86 13.09 -5.20
CA ALA A 337 -4.53 13.34 -4.67
C ALA A 337 -3.51 12.24 -5.04
N ALA A 338 -3.91 10.97 -4.97
CA ALA A 338 -3.04 9.85 -5.36
C ALA A 338 -2.72 9.87 -6.86
N LEU A 339 -3.70 10.21 -7.71
CA LEU A 339 -3.50 10.34 -9.15
C LEU A 339 -2.50 11.46 -9.48
N HIS A 340 -2.64 12.63 -8.85
CA HIS A 340 -1.68 13.74 -9.01
C HIS A 340 -0.28 13.38 -8.54
N GLU A 341 -0.14 12.76 -7.36
CA GLU A 341 1.16 12.39 -6.80
C GLU A 341 1.90 11.40 -7.71
N GLU A 342 1.19 10.37 -8.18
CA GLU A 342 1.77 9.37 -9.07
C GLU A 342 2.07 9.93 -10.47
N ALA A 343 1.19 10.75 -11.04
CA ALA A 343 1.45 11.42 -12.31
C ALA A 343 2.64 12.39 -12.21
N GLY A 344 2.76 13.11 -11.09
CA GLY A 344 3.91 13.95 -10.78
C GLY A 344 5.21 13.14 -10.74
N ARG A 345 5.22 12.01 -10.03
CA ARG A 345 6.38 11.10 -9.99
C ARG A 345 6.84 10.70 -11.41
N VAL A 346 5.91 10.31 -12.28
CA VAL A 346 6.21 9.88 -13.66
C VAL A 346 6.67 11.07 -14.52
N GLY A 347 6.09 12.25 -14.30
CA GLY A 347 6.35 13.47 -15.03
C GLY A 347 7.43 14.37 -14.40
N LEU A 348 8.20 13.90 -13.41
CA LEU A 348 9.10 14.75 -12.62
C LEU A 348 10.05 15.56 -13.50
N GLY A 349 10.01 16.89 -13.33
CA GLY A 349 10.80 17.84 -14.10
C GLY A 349 10.38 18.03 -15.57
N ARG A 350 9.26 17.43 -16.01
CA ARG A 350 8.77 17.52 -17.40
C ARG A 350 7.40 18.18 -17.52
N VAL A 351 6.62 18.15 -16.45
CA VAL A 351 5.25 18.67 -16.42
C VAL A 351 5.02 19.43 -15.12
N SER A 352 4.16 20.43 -15.11
CA SER A 352 3.74 21.12 -13.88
C SER A 352 2.55 20.42 -13.22
N TYR A 353 2.29 20.76 -11.95
CA TYR A 353 1.08 20.37 -11.24
C TYR A 353 -0.18 20.82 -11.97
N ALA A 354 -0.18 22.05 -12.51
CA ALA A 354 -1.30 22.59 -13.28
C ALA A 354 -1.53 21.81 -14.59
N GLN A 355 -0.45 21.43 -15.29
CA GLN A 355 -0.56 20.61 -16.51
C GLN A 355 -1.10 19.21 -16.21
N ILE A 356 -0.73 18.61 -15.06
CA ILE A 356 -1.30 17.34 -14.61
C ILE A 356 -2.81 17.51 -14.35
N GLY A 357 -3.22 18.57 -13.65
CA GLY A 357 -4.64 18.86 -13.42
C GLY A 357 -5.42 18.98 -14.73
N ALA A 358 -4.93 19.79 -15.67
CA ALA A 358 -5.56 19.93 -16.99
C ALA A 358 -5.63 18.61 -17.78
N ALA A 359 -4.61 17.75 -17.66
CA ALA A 359 -4.61 16.43 -18.30
C ALA A 359 -5.61 15.46 -17.64
N ILE A 360 -5.82 15.55 -16.32
CA ILE A 360 -6.86 14.80 -15.60
C ILE A 360 -8.24 15.25 -16.06
N ASP A 361 -8.49 16.56 -16.11
CA ASP A 361 -9.77 17.13 -16.56
C ASP A 361 -10.07 16.73 -18.01
N ALA A 362 -9.07 16.79 -18.89
CA ALA A 362 -9.22 16.38 -20.28
C ALA A 362 -9.51 14.88 -20.42
N ALA A 363 -8.87 14.03 -19.61
CA ALA A 363 -9.16 12.59 -19.59
C ALA A 363 -10.57 12.29 -19.04
N GLY A 364 -11.01 13.04 -18.02
CA GLY A 364 -12.38 12.99 -17.52
C GLY A 364 -13.40 13.37 -18.59
N ALA A 365 -13.16 14.45 -19.34
CA ALA A 365 -14.02 14.88 -20.44
C ALA A 365 -14.10 13.86 -21.60
N ARG A 366 -13.06 13.04 -21.80
CA ARG A 366 -13.06 11.92 -22.76
C ARG A 366 -13.71 10.64 -22.22
N GLY A 367 -14.15 10.63 -20.96
CA GLY A 367 -14.76 9.47 -20.31
C GLY A 367 -13.76 8.39 -19.86
N GLU A 368 -12.46 8.70 -19.81
CA GLU A 368 -11.44 7.76 -19.32
C GLU A 368 -11.53 7.58 -17.79
N PHE A 369 -12.00 8.63 -17.10
CA PHE A 369 -12.27 8.65 -15.67
C PHE A 369 -13.75 8.83 -15.39
N VAL A 370 -14.22 8.13 -14.35
CA VAL A 370 -15.56 8.31 -13.81
C VAL A 370 -15.47 8.72 -12.35
N ASP A 371 -16.11 9.82 -11.99
CA ASP A 371 -16.12 10.36 -10.63
C ASP A 371 -16.70 9.36 -9.63
N ARG A 372 -16.00 9.21 -8.50
CA ARG A 372 -16.39 8.36 -7.38
C ARG A 372 -16.00 9.01 -6.06
N THR A 373 -16.73 8.67 -5.00
CA THR A 373 -16.29 8.98 -3.64
C THR A 373 -15.21 7.98 -3.24
N PHE A 374 -13.99 8.47 -3.01
CA PHE A 374 -12.92 7.70 -2.38
C PHE A 374 -13.11 7.73 -0.86
N LEU A 375 -13.09 6.57 -0.23
CA LEU A 375 -13.14 6.45 1.22
C LEU A 375 -11.73 6.13 1.72
N ASP A 376 -11.19 6.99 2.57
CA ASP A 376 -9.96 6.62 3.27
C ASP A 376 -10.22 5.49 4.27
N ARG A 377 -9.15 4.97 4.86
CA ARG A 377 -9.26 3.86 5.83
C ARG A 377 -10.01 4.20 7.10
N ARG A 378 -10.24 5.48 7.40
CA ARG A 378 -11.02 5.97 8.55
C ARG A 378 -12.47 6.28 8.16
N GLY A 379 -12.86 6.00 6.91
CA GLY A 379 -14.19 6.28 6.37
C GLY A 379 -14.42 7.74 6.00
N ALA A 380 -13.37 8.58 5.93
CA ALA A 380 -13.52 9.94 5.44
C ALA A 380 -13.67 9.94 3.92
N GLU A 381 -14.62 10.72 3.43
CA GLU A 381 -14.94 10.86 2.01
C GLU A 381 -14.05 11.91 1.34
N PHE A 382 -13.51 11.55 0.19
CA PHE A 382 -12.72 12.41 -0.67
C PHE A 382 -13.19 12.25 -2.12
N ALA A 383 -12.92 13.26 -2.95
CA ALA A 383 -13.03 13.10 -4.39
C ALA A 383 -12.07 12.00 -4.87
N GLY A 384 -12.54 11.19 -5.81
CA GLY A 384 -11.77 10.14 -6.42
C GLY A 384 -12.31 9.76 -7.80
N PHE A 385 -11.60 8.86 -8.44
CA PHE A 385 -11.92 8.36 -9.76
C PHE A 385 -11.89 6.83 -9.76
N THR A 386 -12.62 6.27 -10.70
CA THR A 386 -12.40 4.91 -11.20
C THR A 386 -12.09 4.96 -12.69
N THR A 387 -11.51 3.89 -13.21
CA THR A 387 -11.23 3.73 -14.64
C THR A 387 -12.32 2.93 -15.32
N HIS A 388 -12.48 3.13 -16.63
CA HIS A 388 -13.42 2.34 -17.43
C HIS A 388 -13.13 0.84 -17.33
N GLN A 389 -11.85 0.45 -17.33
CA GLN A 389 -11.44 -0.96 -17.24
C GLN A 389 -11.89 -1.62 -15.93
N ASN A 390 -11.89 -0.89 -14.82
CA ASN A 390 -12.35 -1.41 -13.53
C ASN A 390 -13.88 -1.55 -13.50
N ILE A 391 -14.62 -0.60 -14.09
CA ILE A 391 -16.08 -0.71 -14.26
C ILE A 391 -16.41 -1.90 -15.17
N GLU A 392 -15.73 -2.06 -16.30
CA GLU A 392 -15.94 -3.17 -17.23
C GLU A 392 -15.69 -4.52 -16.55
N ALA A 393 -14.58 -4.66 -15.81
CA ALA A 393 -14.25 -5.91 -15.12
C ALA A 393 -15.31 -6.30 -14.08
N GLU A 394 -15.77 -5.35 -13.27
CA GLU A 394 -16.82 -5.59 -12.28
C GLU A 394 -18.20 -5.80 -12.92
N THR A 395 -18.52 -5.10 -14.01
CA THR A 395 -19.79 -5.29 -14.74
C THR A 395 -19.83 -6.67 -15.37
N ARG A 396 -18.75 -7.06 -16.05
CA ARG A 396 -18.62 -8.36 -16.70
C ARG A 396 -18.73 -9.50 -15.70
N LEU A 397 -18.10 -9.37 -14.53
CA LEU A 397 -18.21 -10.31 -13.42
C LEU A 397 -19.68 -10.56 -13.03
N LEU A 398 -20.44 -9.49 -12.78
CA LEU A 398 -21.85 -9.56 -12.38
C LEU A 398 -22.75 -10.11 -13.49
N GLN A 399 -22.47 -9.71 -14.74
CA GLN A 399 -23.22 -10.18 -15.90
C GLN A 399 -23.07 -11.69 -16.09
N ILE A 400 -21.85 -12.23 -16.05
CA ILE A 400 -21.63 -13.67 -16.25
C ILE A 400 -22.29 -14.49 -15.13
N GLU A 401 -22.26 -14.01 -13.88
CA GLU A 401 -22.97 -14.68 -12.79
C GLU A 401 -24.48 -14.71 -13.04
N SER A 402 -25.07 -13.58 -13.42
CA SER A 402 -26.50 -13.48 -13.73
C SER A 402 -26.90 -14.38 -14.90
N GLU A 403 -26.12 -14.42 -15.98
CA GLU A 403 -26.35 -15.30 -17.14
C GLU A 403 -26.20 -16.79 -16.78
N GLY A 404 -25.39 -17.11 -15.78
CA GLY A 404 -25.16 -18.47 -15.28
C GLY A 404 -26.27 -19.02 -14.40
N ARG A 405 -27.26 -18.21 -14.00
CA ARG A 405 -28.36 -18.64 -13.11
C ARG A 405 -29.30 -19.61 -13.82
N GLY A 406 -29.54 -20.77 -13.21
CA GLY A 406 -30.40 -21.82 -13.78
C GLY A 406 -29.84 -22.51 -15.03
N ALA A 407 -28.61 -22.21 -15.45
CA ALA A 407 -28.06 -22.66 -16.73
C ALA A 407 -27.65 -24.14 -16.77
N LEU A 408 -27.51 -24.81 -15.61
CA LEU A 408 -26.99 -26.17 -15.50
C LEU A 408 -27.99 -27.13 -14.85
N ALA A 409 -27.89 -28.42 -15.20
CA ALA A 409 -28.55 -29.48 -14.46
C ALA A 409 -27.89 -29.64 -13.06
N PRO A 410 -28.67 -29.96 -12.02
CA PRO A 410 -28.12 -30.23 -10.69
C PRO A 410 -27.28 -31.51 -10.69
N ILE A 411 -26.28 -31.57 -9.82
CA ILE A 411 -25.42 -32.76 -9.68
C ILE A 411 -26.22 -33.91 -9.09
N ALA A 412 -27.10 -33.63 -8.12
CA ALA A 412 -27.96 -34.62 -7.50
C ALA A 412 -29.40 -34.11 -7.35
N SER A 413 -30.37 -35.03 -7.34
CA SER A 413 -31.73 -34.72 -6.92
C SER A 413 -31.78 -34.39 -5.42
N PRO A 414 -32.79 -33.66 -4.92
CA PRO A 414 -32.91 -33.36 -3.49
C PRO A 414 -32.84 -34.59 -2.59
N LEU A 415 -33.50 -35.69 -2.99
CA LEU A 415 -33.44 -36.95 -2.25
C LEU A 415 -32.04 -37.58 -2.25
N ALA A 416 -31.33 -37.52 -3.38
CA ALA A 416 -29.97 -38.07 -3.47
C ALA A 416 -28.96 -37.22 -2.67
N ALA A 417 -29.12 -35.89 -2.68
CA ALA A 417 -28.30 -34.97 -1.89
C ALA A 417 -28.49 -35.20 -0.38
N ALA A 418 -29.75 -35.27 0.09
CA ALA A 418 -30.05 -35.54 1.49
C ALA A 418 -29.49 -36.89 1.96
N LYS A 419 -29.59 -37.94 1.12
CA LYS A 419 -28.96 -39.24 1.39
C LYS A 419 -27.44 -39.15 1.50
N ALA A 420 -26.79 -38.44 0.57
CA ALA A 420 -25.34 -38.26 0.60
C ALA A 420 -24.87 -37.54 1.87
N VAL A 421 -25.58 -36.49 2.28
CA VAL A 421 -25.31 -35.76 3.51
C VAL A 421 -25.52 -36.62 4.75
N ALA A 422 -26.60 -37.40 4.81
CA ALA A 422 -26.85 -38.31 5.93
C ALA A 422 -25.77 -39.41 6.06
N VAL A 423 -25.24 -39.90 4.94
CA VAL A 423 -24.12 -40.85 4.94
C VAL A 423 -22.83 -40.16 5.40
N ALA A 424 -22.51 -38.99 4.85
CA ALA A 424 -21.32 -38.23 5.22
C ALA A 424 -21.31 -37.80 6.69
N SER A 425 -22.45 -37.33 7.21
CA SER A 425 -22.61 -36.94 8.62
C SER A 425 -22.37 -38.13 9.55
N ARG A 426 -22.95 -39.31 9.26
CA ARG A 426 -22.74 -40.52 10.08
C ARG A 426 -21.30 -41.00 10.06
N GLN A 427 -20.64 -40.95 8.90
CA GLN A 427 -19.23 -41.31 8.81
C GLN A 427 -18.35 -40.34 9.61
N ALA A 428 -18.59 -39.04 9.49
CA ALA A 428 -17.85 -38.04 10.25
C ALA A 428 -18.09 -38.16 11.76
N GLU A 429 -19.31 -38.49 12.20
CA GLU A 429 -19.63 -38.75 13.61
C GLU A 429 -18.84 -39.95 14.16
N HIS A 430 -18.65 -41.01 13.38
CA HIS A 430 -17.78 -42.13 13.75
C HIS A 430 -16.32 -41.70 13.94
N ASP A 431 -15.87 -40.71 13.18
CA ASP A 431 -14.54 -40.12 13.28
C ASP A 431 -14.46 -38.99 14.33
N GLY A 432 -15.51 -38.84 15.16
CA GLY A 432 -15.59 -37.88 16.26
C GLY A 432 -15.96 -36.44 15.86
N ILE A 433 -16.43 -36.23 14.62
CA ILE A 433 -16.75 -34.92 14.06
C ILE A 433 -18.24 -34.82 13.75
N ALA A 434 -19.01 -34.19 14.63
CA ALA A 434 -20.42 -33.92 14.40
C ALA A 434 -20.62 -32.76 13.43
N TRP A 435 -21.47 -32.96 12.41
CA TRP A 435 -21.87 -31.90 11.50
C TRP A 435 -22.94 -31.00 12.14
N ASN A 436 -22.91 -29.70 11.83
CA ASN A 436 -23.98 -28.77 12.22
C ASN A 436 -25.03 -28.58 11.11
N ALA A 437 -26.08 -27.83 11.40
CA ALA A 437 -27.18 -27.58 10.44
C ALA A 437 -26.69 -26.84 9.19
N ASP A 438 -25.83 -25.82 9.37
CA ASP A 438 -25.27 -25.02 8.29
C ASP A 438 -24.49 -25.90 7.29
N GLN A 439 -23.65 -26.82 7.77
CA GLN A 439 -22.84 -27.72 6.93
C GLN A 439 -23.71 -28.69 6.12
N ARG A 440 -24.78 -29.23 6.73
CA ARG A 440 -25.73 -30.11 6.03
C ARG A 440 -26.46 -29.34 4.94
N SER A 441 -27.05 -28.20 5.28
CA SER A 441 -27.78 -27.34 4.33
C SER A 441 -26.89 -26.85 3.19
N ALA A 442 -25.65 -26.44 3.49
CA ALA A 442 -24.71 -25.97 2.48
C ALA A 442 -24.37 -27.07 1.46
N THR A 443 -24.15 -28.30 1.92
CA THR A 443 -23.82 -29.43 1.04
C THR A 443 -25.00 -29.80 0.15
N GLU A 444 -26.22 -29.85 0.71
CA GLU A 444 -27.45 -30.11 -0.07
C GLU A 444 -27.68 -29.02 -1.13
N GLN A 445 -27.50 -27.75 -0.74
CA GLN A 445 -27.65 -26.61 -1.64
C GLN A 445 -26.68 -26.70 -2.82
N LEU A 446 -25.39 -26.96 -2.58
CA LEU A 446 -24.40 -27.08 -3.65
C LEU A 446 -24.72 -28.24 -4.62
N LEU A 447 -25.14 -29.39 -4.09
CA LEU A 447 -25.46 -30.57 -4.91
C LEU A 447 -26.73 -30.40 -5.76
N THR A 448 -27.69 -29.61 -5.27
CA THR A 448 -29.01 -29.41 -5.91
C THR A 448 -29.12 -28.12 -6.72
N SER A 449 -28.14 -27.22 -6.61
CA SER A 449 -28.15 -25.95 -7.34
C SER A 449 -28.20 -26.17 -8.85
N ARG A 450 -28.82 -25.24 -9.58
CA ARG A 450 -28.82 -25.17 -11.06
C ARG A 450 -27.93 -24.05 -11.61
N ASN A 451 -27.29 -23.31 -10.72
CA ASN A 451 -26.48 -22.15 -11.09
C ASN A 451 -25.07 -22.59 -11.49
N ARG A 452 -24.52 -21.93 -12.51
CA ARG A 452 -23.12 -22.13 -12.91
C ARG A 452 -22.17 -21.66 -11.82
N ILE A 453 -22.50 -20.57 -11.14
CA ILE A 453 -21.68 -19.96 -10.10
C ILE A 453 -22.47 -20.00 -8.79
N THR A 454 -21.85 -20.52 -7.74
CA THR A 454 -22.40 -20.60 -6.38
C THR A 454 -21.29 -20.27 -5.38
N ALA A 455 -21.66 -19.96 -4.14
CA ALA A 455 -20.68 -19.69 -3.10
C ALA A 455 -20.95 -20.38 -1.76
N VAL A 456 -19.86 -20.56 -1.02
CA VAL A 456 -19.87 -20.89 0.41
C VAL A 456 -19.16 -19.77 1.17
N GLN A 457 -19.94 -18.96 1.86
CA GLN A 457 -19.46 -17.92 2.78
C GLN A 457 -19.34 -18.53 4.17
N GLY A 458 -18.16 -18.53 4.76
CA GLY A 458 -18.04 -18.97 6.15
C GLY A 458 -16.81 -18.46 6.86
N TYR A 459 -16.97 -18.22 8.17
CA TYR A 459 -15.91 -17.70 9.02
C TYR A 459 -14.70 -18.65 9.09
N ALA A 460 -13.53 -18.12 9.41
CA ALA A 460 -12.34 -18.89 9.69
C ALA A 460 -12.63 -20.00 10.71
N GLY A 461 -12.40 -21.26 10.34
CA GLY A 461 -12.57 -22.39 11.25
C GLY A 461 -13.97 -23.03 11.28
N THR A 462 -14.82 -22.79 10.29
CA THR A 462 -16.16 -23.42 10.11
C THR A 462 -16.12 -24.80 9.43
N ALA A 463 -14.93 -25.38 9.25
CA ALA A 463 -14.69 -26.68 8.61
C ALA A 463 -15.22 -26.81 7.16
N LYS A 464 -15.30 -25.70 6.40
CA LYS A 464 -15.79 -25.64 5.00
C LYS A 464 -15.18 -26.73 4.12
N THR A 465 -13.85 -26.84 4.16
CA THR A 465 -13.07 -27.70 3.27
C THR A 465 -13.24 -29.19 3.59
N THR A 466 -13.11 -29.55 4.87
CA THR A 466 -13.10 -30.96 5.32
C THR A 466 -14.49 -31.59 5.41
N THR A 467 -15.56 -30.78 5.41
CA THR A 467 -16.94 -31.28 5.50
C THR A 467 -17.69 -31.06 4.17
N VAL A 468 -18.10 -29.81 3.91
CA VAL A 468 -18.95 -29.42 2.79
C VAL A 468 -18.28 -29.71 1.45
N LEU A 469 -17.06 -29.19 1.23
CA LEU A 469 -16.40 -29.30 -0.07
C LEU A 469 -15.92 -30.72 -0.37
N ALA A 470 -15.36 -31.43 0.62
CA ALA A 470 -14.92 -32.82 0.45
C ALA A 470 -16.09 -33.73 0.06
N THR A 471 -17.25 -33.56 0.71
CA THR A 471 -18.46 -34.33 0.38
C THR A 471 -19.01 -33.95 -0.99
N PHE A 472 -19.10 -32.65 -1.29
CA PHE A 472 -19.50 -32.18 -2.61
C PHE A 472 -18.60 -32.75 -3.72
N ALA A 473 -17.28 -32.70 -3.54
CA ALA A 473 -16.31 -33.18 -4.51
C ALA A 473 -16.48 -34.69 -4.77
N ARG A 474 -16.55 -35.49 -3.70
CA ARG A 474 -16.78 -36.94 -3.80
C ARG A 474 -18.08 -37.28 -4.54
N GLU A 475 -19.18 -36.61 -4.20
CA GLU A 475 -20.48 -36.86 -4.84
C GLU A 475 -20.53 -36.39 -6.29
N ALA A 476 -19.83 -35.30 -6.63
CA ALA A 476 -19.68 -34.80 -7.99
C ALA A 476 -18.89 -35.79 -8.86
N GLU A 477 -17.73 -36.27 -8.38
CA GLU A 477 -16.92 -37.25 -9.10
C GLU A 477 -17.65 -38.59 -9.28
N ALA A 478 -18.35 -39.06 -8.24
CA ALA A 478 -19.17 -40.27 -8.32
C ALA A 478 -20.29 -40.19 -9.38
N ARG A 479 -20.62 -38.98 -9.84
CA ARG A 479 -21.64 -38.72 -10.87
C ARG A 479 -21.03 -38.20 -12.18
N GLY A 480 -19.72 -38.40 -12.37
CA GLY A 480 -19.02 -38.09 -13.63
C GLY A 480 -18.73 -36.60 -13.83
N VAL A 481 -18.82 -35.78 -12.79
CA VAL A 481 -18.43 -34.36 -12.82
C VAL A 481 -17.01 -34.25 -12.27
N SER A 482 -16.05 -33.92 -13.14
CA SER A 482 -14.65 -33.80 -12.73
C SER A 482 -14.41 -32.61 -11.82
N VAL A 483 -13.70 -32.79 -10.70
CA VAL A 483 -13.48 -31.73 -9.72
C VAL A 483 -12.06 -31.19 -9.82
N VAL A 484 -11.93 -29.86 -9.82
CA VAL A 484 -10.65 -29.16 -9.80
C VAL A 484 -10.58 -28.26 -8.58
N ALA A 485 -9.57 -28.48 -7.73
CA ALA A 485 -9.28 -27.65 -6.57
C ALA A 485 -8.41 -26.44 -6.98
N LEU A 486 -8.92 -25.24 -6.75
CA LEU A 486 -8.26 -23.99 -7.09
C LEU A 486 -8.09 -23.08 -5.86
N ALA A 487 -6.99 -22.35 -5.79
CA ALA A 487 -6.85 -21.24 -4.84
C ALA A 487 -5.92 -20.14 -5.38
N PRO A 488 -5.97 -18.91 -4.85
CA PRO A 488 -5.06 -17.82 -5.23
C PRO A 488 -3.60 -18.12 -4.91
N THR A 489 -3.33 -18.82 -3.80
CA THR A 489 -1.97 -19.18 -3.37
C THR A 489 -1.71 -20.68 -3.55
N ALA A 490 -0.47 -21.04 -3.85
CA ALA A 490 -0.10 -22.43 -4.06
C ALA A 490 -0.20 -23.29 -2.79
N SER A 491 0.08 -22.71 -1.62
CA SER A 491 -0.12 -23.39 -0.33
C SER A 491 -1.59 -23.70 -0.07
N ALA A 492 -2.50 -22.75 -0.34
CA ALA A 492 -3.93 -22.99 -0.18
C ALA A 492 -4.43 -24.01 -1.21
N ALA A 493 -3.97 -23.95 -2.46
CA ALA A 493 -4.36 -24.90 -3.50
C ALA A 493 -3.94 -26.33 -3.16
N MET A 494 -2.73 -26.51 -2.58
CA MET A 494 -2.27 -27.82 -2.12
C MET A 494 -3.13 -28.36 -0.98
N VAL A 495 -3.38 -27.55 0.06
CA VAL A 495 -4.20 -27.96 1.21
C VAL A 495 -5.61 -28.33 0.75
N LEU A 496 -6.19 -27.55 -0.16
CA LEU A 496 -7.49 -27.85 -0.76
C LEU A 496 -7.44 -29.15 -1.57
N GLY A 497 -6.46 -29.33 -2.45
CA GLY A 497 -6.31 -30.55 -3.25
C GLY A 497 -6.18 -31.80 -2.39
N GLU A 498 -5.35 -31.75 -1.34
CA GLU A 498 -5.20 -32.85 -0.37
C GLU A 498 -6.51 -33.16 0.35
N ALA A 499 -7.22 -32.14 0.83
CA ALA A 499 -8.49 -32.31 1.53
C ALA A 499 -9.62 -32.85 0.64
N LEU A 500 -9.58 -32.54 -0.66
CA LEU A 500 -10.56 -33.01 -1.64
C LEU A 500 -10.16 -34.32 -2.33
N ALA A 501 -8.96 -34.85 -2.04
CA ALA A 501 -8.35 -35.96 -2.79
C ALA A 501 -8.28 -35.72 -4.31
N THR A 502 -8.07 -34.45 -4.72
CA THR A 502 -7.97 -34.04 -6.12
C THR A 502 -6.70 -33.24 -6.39
N ARG A 503 -6.46 -32.86 -7.65
CA ARG A 503 -5.35 -32.00 -8.02
C ARG A 503 -5.64 -30.55 -7.63
N GLY A 504 -4.81 -30.00 -6.75
CA GLY A 504 -4.74 -28.57 -6.46
C GLY A 504 -3.95 -27.79 -7.50
N ASP A 505 -4.50 -26.69 -8.01
CA ASP A 505 -3.77 -25.72 -8.84
C ASP A 505 -4.05 -24.27 -8.43
N THR A 506 -3.13 -23.37 -8.76
CA THR A 506 -3.41 -21.94 -8.54
C THR A 506 -4.37 -21.43 -9.60
N VAL A 507 -5.26 -20.50 -9.26
CA VAL A 507 -6.19 -19.87 -10.23
C VAL A 507 -5.41 -19.26 -11.41
N ALA A 508 -4.33 -18.52 -11.13
CA ALA A 508 -3.47 -17.93 -12.16
C ALA A 508 -2.91 -18.96 -13.15
N ARG A 509 -2.48 -20.14 -12.67
CA ARG A 509 -2.00 -21.22 -13.53
C ARG A 509 -3.13 -21.90 -14.29
N HIS A 510 -4.26 -22.13 -13.65
CA HIS A 510 -5.41 -22.73 -14.29
C HIS A 510 -5.86 -21.91 -15.51
N MET A 511 -5.87 -20.58 -15.37
CA MET A 511 -6.15 -19.62 -16.46
C MET A 511 -5.15 -19.63 -17.63
N LEU A 512 -3.98 -20.28 -17.50
CA LEU A 512 -3.01 -20.44 -18.59
C LEU A 512 -3.20 -21.74 -19.37
N SER A 513 -4.10 -22.63 -18.92
CA SER A 513 -4.37 -23.87 -19.64
C SER A 513 -5.06 -23.55 -20.96
N PRO A 514 -4.63 -24.14 -22.10
CA PRO A 514 -5.34 -23.97 -23.35
C PRO A 514 -6.77 -24.51 -23.19
N GLY A 515 -7.76 -23.76 -23.67
CA GLY A 515 -9.16 -24.17 -23.61
C GLY A 515 -9.38 -25.45 -24.44
N PRO A 516 -10.02 -26.51 -23.90
CA PRO A 516 -10.55 -27.60 -24.69
C PRO A 516 -11.75 -27.09 -25.51
N SER A 517 -12.15 -27.90 -26.49
CA SER A 517 -13.44 -27.77 -27.18
C SER A 517 -14.58 -27.61 -26.17
N ALA A 518 -15.57 -26.75 -26.46
CA ALA A 518 -16.79 -26.53 -25.68
C ALA A 518 -17.63 -27.81 -25.41
N SER A 519 -17.23 -28.94 -25.98
CA SER A 519 -17.83 -30.28 -25.81
C SER A 519 -17.15 -31.15 -24.73
N GLY A 520 -16.39 -30.56 -23.80
CA GLY A 520 -15.75 -31.30 -22.70
C GLY A 520 -16.77 -31.91 -21.72
N PRO A 521 -16.39 -32.96 -20.97
CA PRO A 521 -17.24 -33.52 -19.90
C PRO A 521 -17.50 -32.46 -18.82
N PRO A 522 -18.64 -32.54 -18.10
CA PRO A 522 -18.97 -31.57 -17.05
C PRO A 522 -17.88 -31.53 -15.97
N ALA A 523 -17.60 -30.32 -15.49
CA ALA A 523 -16.59 -30.08 -14.46
C ALA A 523 -17.12 -29.18 -13.34
N ALA A 524 -16.52 -29.27 -12.17
CA ALA A 524 -16.74 -28.39 -11.03
C ALA A 524 -15.38 -27.83 -10.56
N TRP A 525 -15.23 -26.52 -10.59
CA TRP A 525 -14.06 -25.80 -10.11
C TRP A 525 -14.36 -25.20 -8.74
N ILE A 526 -13.65 -25.67 -7.73
CA ILE A 526 -13.81 -25.20 -6.36
C ILE A 526 -12.68 -24.21 -6.09
N VAL A 527 -13.02 -22.97 -5.76
CA VAL A 527 -12.05 -21.91 -5.52
C VAL A 527 -12.05 -21.53 -4.05
N ASP A 528 -11.06 -21.96 -3.29
CA ASP A 528 -10.90 -21.56 -1.89
C ASP A 528 -10.15 -20.23 -1.75
N GLU A 529 -10.36 -19.53 -0.63
CA GLU A 529 -9.87 -18.18 -0.37
C GLU A 529 -10.29 -17.16 -1.46
N ALA A 530 -11.51 -17.28 -1.96
CA ALA A 530 -12.06 -16.45 -3.04
C ALA A 530 -12.08 -14.94 -2.71
N SER A 531 -12.03 -14.55 -1.43
CA SER A 531 -11.94 -13.14 -1.03
C SER A 531 -10.62 -12.47 -1.46
N LEU A 532 -9.58 -13.26 -1.79
CA LEU A 532 -8.29 -12.76 -2.27
C LEU A 532 -8.25 -12.57 -3.80
N LEU A 533 -9.27 -13.02 -4.54
CA LEU A 533 -9.33 -12.84 -5.99
C LEU A 533 -9.76 -11.43 -6.39
N SER A 534 -9.11 -10.88 -7.42
CA SER A 534 -9.47 -9.59 -8.01
C SER A 534 -10.70 -9.69 -8.90
N ALA A 535 -11.35 -8.56 -9.17
CA ALA A 535 -12.49 -8.53 -10.10
C ALA A 535 -12.09 -9.05 -11.49
N ARG A 536 -10.93 -8.62 -11.99
CA ARG A 536 -10.39 -9.02 -13.29
C ARG A 536 -10.14 -10.53 -13.39
N ASP A 537 -9.45 -11.09 -12.40
CA ASP A 537 -9.10 -12.52 -12.42
C ASP A 537 -10.34 -13.40 -12.23
N THR A 538 -11.32 -12.93 -11.44
CA THR A 538 -12.59 -13.65 -11.27
C THR A 538 -13.44 -13.62 -12.54
N ALA A 539 -13.55 -12.47 -13.22
CA ALA A 539 -14.25 -12.36 -14.51
C ALA A 539 -13.64 -13.31 -15.56
N ARG A 540 -12.32 -13.32 -15.67
CA ARG A 540 -11.61 -14.23 -16.58
C ARG A 540 -11.81 -15.71 -16.24
N LEU A 541 -11.83 -16.05 -14.95
CA LEU A 541 -12.14 -17.42 -14.50
C LEU A 541 -13.57 -17.81 -14.90
N PHE A 542 -14.54 -16.91 -14.77
CA PHE A 542 -15.93 -17.17 -15.14
C PHE A 542 -16.10 -17.36 -16.65
N ASP A 543 -15.43 -16.54 -17.48
CA ASP A 543 -15.42 -16.74 -18.93
C ASP A 543 -14.87 -18.12 -19.32
N LEU A 544 -13.76 -18.54 -18.69
CA LEU A 544 -13.20 -19.88 -18.91
C LEU A 544 -14.17 -20.97 -18.44
N ALA A 545 -14.83 -20.78 -17.30
CA ALA A 545 -15.80 -21.76 -16.79
C ALA A 545 -17.00 -21.90 -17.74
N ALA A 546 -17.46 -20.80 -18.33
CA ALA A 546 -18.50 -20.82 -19.35
C ALA A 546 -18.06 -21.64 -20.57
N GLN A 547 -16.86 -21.41 -21.08
CA GLN A 547 -16.28 -22.12 -22.24
C GLN A 547 -16.08 -23.62 -22.00
N HIS A 548 -15.74 -24.02 -20.77
CA HIS A 548 -15.50 -25.42 -20.40
C HIS A 548 -16.76 -26.17 -19.94
N ASN A 549 -17.94 -25.55 -19.99
CA ASN A 549 -19.15 -26.06 -19.34
C ASN A 549 -18.91 -26.44 -17.86
N ALA A 550 -18.06 -25.67 -17.17
CA ALA A 550 -17.71 -25.90 -15.77
C ALA A 550 -18.62 -25.09 -14.85
N ARG A 551 -18.96 -25.70 -13.72
CA ARG A 551 -19.58 -25.06 -12.56
C ARG A 551 -18.48 -24.51 -11.65
N VAL A 552 -18.68 -23.36 -11.04
CA VAL A 552 -17.73 -22.72 -10.11
C VAL A 552 -18.36 -22.61 -8.73
N VAL A 553 -17.63 -23.09 -7.73
CA VAL A 553 -17.97 -22.95 -6.31
C VAL A 553 -16.93 -22.03 -5.66
N LEU A 554 -17.31 -20.79 -5.37
CA LEU A 554 -16.45 -19.83 -4.69
C LEU A 554 -16.55 -20.03 -3.17
N VAL A 555 -15.43 -20.21 -2.50
CA VAL A 555 -15.37 -20.43 -1.05
C VAL A 555 -14.49 -19.37 -0.45
N GLY A 556 -14.98 -18.69 0.58
CA GLY A 556 -14.24 -17.59 1.16
C GLY A 556 -14.87 -17.04 2.42
N ASP A 557 -14.38 -15.87 2.81
CA ASP A 557 -14.86 -15.14 3.97
C ASP A 557 -14.73 -13.62 3.73
N VAL A 558 -15.85 -12.92 3.54
CA VAL A 558 -15.84 -11.47 3.32
C VAL A 558 -15.28 -10.67 4.51
N LYS A 559 -15.18 -11.27 5.70
CA LYS A 559 -14.59 -10.65 6.90
C LYS A 559 -13.07 -10.76 6.95
N GLN A 560 -12.45 -11.59 6.11
CA GLN A 560 -10.98 -11.65 5.99
C GLN A 560 -10.46 -10.60 5.01
N LEU A 561 -9.12 -10.53 4.88
CA LEU A 561 -8.46 -9.63 3.95
C LEU A 561 -8.95 -9.88 2.51
N GLY A 562 -9.11 -8.77 1.78
CA GLY A 562 -9.52 -8.77 0.37
C GLY A 562 -8.34 -8.97 -0.58
N SER A 563 -8.61 -8.88 -1.88
CA SER A 563 -7.56 -8.91 -2.89
C SER A 563 -6.56 -7.75 -2.75
N VAL A 564 -5.33 -7.98 -3.21
CA VAL A 564 -4.31 -6.93 -3.35
C VAL A 564 -4.48 -6.16 -4.67
N GLU A 565 -5.05 -6.81 -5.68
CA GLU A 565 -5.48 -6.15 -6.91
C GLU A 565 -6.90 -5.58 -6.74
N ALA A 566 -7.31 -4.71 -7.65
CA ALA A 566 -8.59 -4.02 -7.60
C ALA A 566 -9.80 -4.97 -7.56
N GLY A 567 -10.82 -4.56 -6.80
CA GLY A 567 -12.12 -5.19 -6.71
C GLY A 567 -12.33 -6.07 -5.48
N ALA A 568 -13.59 -6.23 -5.11
CA ALA A 568 -14.04 -7.09 -4.01
C ALA A 568 -14.99 -8.18 -4.53
N ALA A 569 -14.56 -8.91 -5.56
CA ALA A 569 -15.41 -9.79 -6.38
C ALA A 569 -16.34 -10.69 -5.55
N PHE A 570 -15.77 -11.41 -4.57
CA PHE A 570 -16.54 -12.33 -3.73
C PHE A 570 -17.63 -11.63 -2.89
N ALA A 571 -17.35 -10.44 -2.37
CA ALA A 571 -18.34 -9.67 -1.62
C ALA A 571 -19.39 -9.01 -2.55
N GLN A 572 -18.95 -8.53 -3.72
CA GLN A 572 -19.80 -7.91 -4.72
C GLN A 572 -20.82 -8.89 -5.29
N LEU A 573 -20.39 -10.11 -5.63
CA LEU A 573 -21.28 -11.17 -6.12
C LEU A 573 -22.33 -11.57 -5.07
N GLN A 574 -21.94 -11.75 -3.80
CA GLN A 574 -22.88 -12.08 -2.72
C GLN A 574 -23.91 -10.95 -2.52
N THR A 575 -23.45 -9.71 -2.56
CA THR A 575 -24.32 -8.53 -2.49
C THR A 575 -25.30 -8.48 -3.67
N ALA A 576 -24.86 -8.90 -4.85
CA ALA A 576 -25.69 -8.98 -6.06
C ALA A 576 -26.66 -10.19 -6.08
N GLY A 577 -26.78 -10.91 -4.97
CA GLY A 577 -27.74 -12.01 -4.83
C GLY A 577 -27.29 -13.35 -5.42
N MET A 578 -25.97 -13.53 -5.64
CA MET A 578 -25.41 -14.85 -5.97
C MET A 578 -25.84 -15.87 -4.92
N GLU A 579 -26.26 -17.05 -5.37
CA GLU A 579 -26.63 -18.15 -4.49
C GLU A 579 -25.46 -18.52 -3.56
N THR A 580 -25.65 -18.33 -2.26
CA THR A 580 -24.58 -18.45 -1.26
C THR A 580 -25.05 -19.22 -0.04
N ALA A 581 -24.40 -20.36 0.23
CA ALA A 581 -24.53 -21.07 1.49
C ALA A 581 -23.70 -20.36 2.58
N LYS A 582 -24.26 -20.20 3.78
CA LYS A 582 -23.60 -19.51 4.91
C LYS A 582 -23.24 -20.51 6.01
N LEU A 583 -22.00 -20.45 6.48
CA LEU A 583 -21.49 -21.25 7.60
C LEU A 583 -21.06 -20.30 8.73
N GLY A 584 -21.89 -20.19 9.78
CA GLY A 584 -21.67 -19.24 10.87
C GLY A 584 -20.96 -19.82 12.09
N GLU A 585 -21.05 -21.14 12.30
CA GLU A 585 -20.55 -21.77 13.52
C GLU A 585 -19.07 -22.15 13.41
N ILE A 586 -18.25 -21.56 14.30
CA ILE A 586 -16.81 -21.82 14.37
C ILE A 586 -16.53 -23.05 15.24
N VAL A 587 -15.78 -24.01 14.69
CA VAL A 587 -15.43 -25.29 15.34
C VAL A 587 -13.91 -25.48 15.53
N ARG A 588 -13.09 -24.51 15.11
CA ARG A 588 -11.62 -24.58 15.20
C ARG A 588 -11.08 -24.41 16.62
N GLN A 589 -11.61 -23.45 17.37
CA GLN A 589 -11.07 -23.10 18.68
C GLN A 589 -11.47 -24.12 19.73
N THR A 590 -10.49 -24.64 20.46
CA THR A 590 -10.71 -25.55 21.59
C THR A 590 -10.88 -24.80 22.92
N ASN A 591 -10.50 -23.53 22.96
CA ASN A 591 -10.67 -22.64 24.11
C ASN A 591 -11.88 -21.72 23.90
N THR A 592 -12.82 -21.73 24.84
CA THR A 592 -14.05 -20.93 24.80
C THR A 592 -13.79 -19.43 24.75
N ALA A 593 -12.87 -18.91 25.57
CA ALA A 593 -12.53 -17.49 25.61
C ALA A 593 -11.84 -17.04 24.30
N THR A 594 -11.01 -17.89 23.69
CA THR A 594 -10.44 -17.64 22.36
C THR A 594 -11.52 -17.64 21.28
N LYS A 595 -12.50 -18.55 21.35
CA LYS A 595 -13.66 -18.57 20.44
C LYS A 595 -14.49 -17.28 20.58
N GLU A 596 -14.76 -16.83 21.80
CA GLU A 596 -15.45 -15.56 22.07
C GLU A 596 -14.68 -14.36 21.50
N ALA A 597 -13.35 -14.33 21.64
CA ALA A 597 -12.52 -13.26 21.08
C ALA A 597 -12.63 -13.20 19.55
N VAL A 598 -12.59 -14.36 18.90
CA VAL A 598 -12.74 -14.47 17.43
C VAL A 598 -14.13 -14.02 16.99
N LEU A 599 -15.20 -14.46 17.67
CA LEU A 599 -16.57 -14.03 17.36
C LEU A 599 -16.74 -12.52 17.53
N ALA A 600 -16.23 -11.93 18.61
CA ALA A 600 -16.28 -10.50 18.83
C ALA A 600 -15.52 -9.70 17.75
N SER A 601 -14.39 -10.23 17.25
CA SER A 601 -13.68 -9.58 16.14
C SER A 601 -14.45 -9.62 14.81
N ILE A 602 -15.26 -10.64 14.56
CA ILE A 602 -16.14 -10.73 13.38
C ILE A 602 -17.26 -9.67 13.44
N GLU A 603 -17.76 -9.43 14.66
CA GLU A 603 -18.75 -8.39 14.98
C GLU A 603 -18.13 -6.98 14.88
N GLY A 604 -16.81 -6.86 14.82
CA GLY A 604 -16.10 -5.59 14.84
C GLY A 604 -15.98 -4.99 16.25
N ASP A 605 -16.28 -5.75 17.31
CA ASP A 605 -16.17 -5.30 18.70
C ASP A 605 -14.79 -5.64 19.26
N ALA A 606 -13.83 -4.75 18.99
CA ALA A 606 -12.46 -4.91 19.49
C ALA A 606 -12.38 -4.94 21.01
N LYS A 607 -13.25 -4.19 21.72
CA LYS A 607 -13.25 -4.12 23.18
C LYS A 607 -13.64 -5.48 23.78
N LYS A 608 -14.71 -6.09 23.28
CA LYS A 608 -15.16 -7.42 23.69
C LYS A 608 -14.14 -8.50 23.30
N ALA A 609 -13.52 -8.39 22.13
CA ALA A 609 -12.48 -9.32 21.70
C ALA A 609 -11.28 -9.31 22.67
N LEU A 610 -10.78 -8.11 23.00
CA LEU A 610 -9.65 -7.96 23.93
C LEU A 610 -10.01 -8.45 25.34
N ALA A 611 -11.21 -8.15 25.83
CA ALA A 611 -11.67 -8.65 27.12
C ALA A 611 -11.76 -10.18 27.19
N ALA A 612 -12.16 -10.84 26.09
CA ALA A 612 -12.19 -12.30 26.04
C ALA A 612 -10.77 -12.91 26.05
N LEU A 613 -9.79 -12.25 25.43
CA LEU A 613 -8.39 -12.68 25.51
C LEU A 613 -7.86 -12.61 26.96
N ASP A 614 -8.16 -11.53 27.69
CA ASP A 614 -7.76 -11.37 29.11
C ASP A 614 -8.39 -12.44 30.03
N ARG A 615 -9.61 -12.91 29.71
CA ARG A 615 -10.30 -13.96 30.48
C ARG A 615 -9.72 -15.37 30.28
N GLY A 616 -8.60 -15.51 29.58
CA GLY A 616 -7.94 -16.80 29.33
C GLY A 616 -7.93 -17.24 27.86
N GLY A 617 -8.36 -16.37 26.94
CA GLY A 617 -8.15 -16.58 25.50
C GLY A 617 -6.73 -16.26 25.04
N GLY A 618 -5.90 -15.68 25.91
CA GLY A 618 -4.52 -15.33 25.64
C GLY A 618 -4.03 -14.23 26.57
N ALA A 619 -3.44 -13.17 26.00
CA ALA A 619 -2.98 -12.02 26.78
C ALA A 619 -2.85 -10.78 25.89
N ILE A 620 -2.91 -9.60 26.50
CA ILE A 620 -2.62 -8.33 25.84
C ILE A 620 -1.48 -7.65 26.61
N ILE A 621 -0.41 -7.31 25.91
CA ILE A 621 0.80 -6.74 26.47
C ILE A 621 0.99 -5.36 25.85
N GLU A 622 0.99 -4.34 26.70
CA GLU A 622 1.18 -2.94 26.31
C GLU A 622 2.63 -2.51 26.51
N GLY A 623 3.18 -1.79 25.53
CA GLY A 623 4.49 -1.15 25.64
C GLY A 623 4.59 -0.03 24.62
N SER A 624 4.84 1.21 25.02
CA SER A 624 4.77 2.37 24.13
C SER A 624 5.86 2.35 23.03
N ASP A 625 7.01 1.79 23.35
CA ASP A 625 8.17 1.68 22.47
C ASP A 625 8.10 0.43 21.57
N ARG A 626 8.48 0.59 20.30
CA ARG A 626 8.40 -0.51 19.32
C ARG A 626 9.50 -1.54 19.54
N ALA A 627 10.73 -1.11 19.85
CA ALA A 627 11.87 -2.00 20.04
C ALA A 627 11.68 -2.85 21.30
N GLU A 628 11.17 -2.28 22.39
CA GLU A 628 10.83 -3.03 23.60
C GLU A 628 9.78 -4.12 23.34
N ARG A 629 8.72 -3.80 22.57
CA ARG A 629 7.71 -4.80 22.18
C ARG A 629 8.32 -5.90 21.33
N PHE A 630 9.20 -5.58 20.39
CA PHE A 630 9.85 -6.57 19.53
C PHE A 630 10.78 -7.48 20.33
N ALA A 631 11.59 -6.91 21.22
CA ALA A 631 12.43 -7.67 22.15
C ALA A 631 11.59 -8.61 23.02
N ALA A 632 10.47 -8.13 23.58
CA ALA A 632 9.57 -8.95 24.39
C ALA A 632 8.93 -10.10 23.60
N ILE A 633 8.55 -9.88 22.34
CA ILE A 633 8.08 -10.94 21.44
C ILE A 633 9.20 -11.95 21.16
N ALA A 634 10.40 -11.45 20.86
CA ALA A 634 11.56 -12.27 20.53
C ALA A 634 11.97 -13.17 21.69
N ASP A 635 12.09 -12.63 22.90
CA ASP A 635 12.44 -13.38 24.10
C ASP A 635 11.33 -14.39 24.46
N ARG A 636 10.05 -14.00 24.34
CA ARG A 636 8.92 -14.93 24.55
C ARG A 636 8.98 -16.11 23.58
N TYR A 637 9.20 -15.85 22.29
CA TYR A 637 9.28 -16.92 21.28
C TYR A 637 10.54 -17.78 21.45
N ALA A 638 11.69 -17.17 21.76
CA ALA A 638 12.95 -17.88 21.95
C ALA A 638 12.95 -18.75 23.22
N GLY A 639 12.23 -18.33 24.27
CA GLY A 639 12.05 -19.09 25.51
C GLY A 639 11.17 -20.34 25.37
N LEU A 640 10.40 -20.47 24.29
CA LEU A 640 9.65 -21.69 23.98
C LEU A 640 10.60 -22.80 23.52
N ASP A 641 10.32 -24.05 23.90
CA ASP A 641 11.02 -25.21 23.32
C ASP A 641 10.71 -25.39 21.81
N LYS A 642 11.45 -26.28 21.15
CA LYS A 642 11.32 -26.52 19.70
C LYS A 642 9.91 -26.97 19.29
N ALA A 643 9.24 -27.79 20.09
CA ALA A 643 7.91 -28.30 19.76
C ALA A 643 6.84 -27.20 19.88
N ASN A 644 6.92 -26.38 20.93
CA ASN A 644 6.01 -25.26 21.15
C ASN A 644 6.24 -24.12 20.15
N ARG A 645 7.49 -23.87 19.73
CA ARG A 645 7.78 -22.94 18.61
C ARG A 645 7.11 -23.39 17.31
N ALA A 646 7.15 -24.69 16.99
CA ALA A 646 6.50 -25.22 15.79
C ALA A 646 4.96 -25.09 15.81
N ARG A 647 4.36 -24.95 17.01
CA ARG A 647 2.92 -24.76 17.23
C ARG A 647 2.52 -23.29 17.40
N THR A 648 3.48 -22.37 17.32
CA THR A 648 3.29 -20.93 17.54
C THR A 648 3.51 -20.15 16.25
N LEU A 649 2.55 -19.30 15.89
CA LEU A 649 2.63 -18.40 14.75
C LEU A 649 2.88 -16.96 15.23
N VAL A 650 3.88 -16.28 14.68
CA VAL A 650 4.16 -14.86 14.94
C VAL A 650 3.72 -14.04 13.72
N ILE A 651 2.90 -13.01 13.95
CA ILE A 651 2.33 -12.15 12.92
C ILE A 651 2.75 -10.72 13.16
N GLU A 652 3.37 -10.12 12.14
CA GLU A 652 3.67 -8.69 12.06
C GLU A 652 3.12 -8.14 10.73
N PRO A 653 2.15 -7.22 10.74
CA PRO A 653 1.49 -6.78 9.51
C PRO A 653 2.41 -6.17 8.45
N SER A 654 3.50 -5.50 8.84
CA SER A 654 4.42 -4.84 7.91
C SER A 654 5.54 -5.77 7.41
N ARG A 655 6.03 -5.56 6.18
CA ARG A 655 7.19 -6.31 5.65
C ARG A 655 8.49 -5.92 6.38
N GLU A 656 8.70 -4.62 6.57
CA GLU A 656 9.84 -4.07 7.31
C GLU A 656 9.85 -4.58 8.77
N GLY A 657 8.72 -4.47 9.48
CA GLY A 657 8.59 -4.97 10.84
C GLY A 657 8.76 -6.48 10.93
N ARG A 658 8.28 -7.26 9.94
CA ARG A 658 8.51 -8.70 9.88
C ARG A 658 10.00 -9.00 9.86
N ASP A 659 10.77 -8.27 9.06
CA ASP A 659 12.21 -8.51 8.90
C ASP A 659 12.99 -8.07 10.14
N ALA A 660 12.66 -6.92 10.72
CA ALA A 660 13.23 -6.45 11.99
C ALA A 660 12.92 -7.41 13.15
N LEU A 661 11.65 -7.79 13.33
CA LEU A 661 11.25 -8.74 14.38
C LEU A 661 11.87 -10.13 14.17
N THR A 662 12.05 -10.53 12.91
CA THR A 662 12.78 -11.76 12.59
C THR A 662 14.24 -11.67 13.04
N ALA A 663 14.91 -10.54 12.83
CA ALA A 663 16.27 -10.33 13.30
C ALA A 663 16.35 -10.45 14.83
N ASP A 664 15.42 -9.83 15.56
CA ASP A 664 15.37 -9.91 17.03
C ASP A 664 15.12 -11.33 17.53
N ILE A 665 14.17 -12.05 16.92
CA ILE A 665 13.91 -13.47 17.23
C ILE A 665 15.17 -14.31 17.00
N ARG A 666 15.88 -14.11 15.89
CA ARG A 666 17.11 -14.86 15.59
C ARG A 666 18.21 -14.52 16.59
N GLN A 667 18.35 -13.26 16.97
CA GLN A 667 19.31 -12.85 17.99
C GLN A 667 19.00 -13.54 19.34
N ALA A 668 17.74 -13.56 19.76
CA ALA A 668 17.30 -14.26 20.97
C ALA A 668 17.52 -15.78 20.90
N LEU A 669 17.25 -16.41 19.75
CA LEU A 669 17.50 -17.84 19.53
C LEU A 669 18.99 -18.19 19.49
N ALA A 670 19.84 -17.28 19.02
CA ALA A 670 21.28 -17.43 19.10
C ALA A 670 21.77 -17.35 20.56
N ARG A 671 21.26 -16.38 21.35
CA ARG A 671 21.57 -16.27 22.78
C ARG A 671 21.15 -17.52 23.57
N SER A 672 20.01 -18.14 23.23
CA SER A 672 19.54 -19.36 23.88
C SER A 672 20.23 -20.65 23.39
N GLY A 673 21.14 -20.56 22.42
CA GLY A 673 21.82 -21.72 21.82
C GLY A 673 20.96 -22.57 20.89
N ALA A 674 19.75 -22.10 20.54
CA ALA A 674 18.88 -22.77 19.58
C ALA A 674 19.39 -22.63 18.13
N LEU A 675 20.08 -21.54 17.80
CA LEU A 675 20.85 -21.39 16.57
C LEU A 675 22.32 -21.66 16.82
N LYS A 676 22.93 -22.50 15.98
CA LYS A 676 24.29 -23.01 16.19
C LYS A 676 25.19 -22.73 14.99
N GLY A 677 26.50 -22.75 15.26
CA GLY A 677 27.53 -22.66 14.24
C GLY A 677 27.76 -21.23 13.70
N PRO A 678 28.67 -21.10 12.72
CA PRO A 678 28.96 -19.82 12.08
C PRO A 678 27.76 -19.32 11.27
N THR A 679 27.71 -17.99 11.09
CA THR A 679 26.72 -17.36 10.20
C THR A 679 27.25 -17.41 8.78
N VAL A 680 26.46 -17.96 7.86
CA VAL A 680 26.76 -17.91 6.43
C VAL A 680 25.85 -16.90 5.78
N VAL A 681 26.43 -15.97 5.05
CA VAL A 681 25.70 -14.90 4.37
C VAL A 681 25.46 -15.32 2.92
N VAL A 682 24.21 -15.23 2.48
CA VAL A 682 23.80 -15.57 1.11
C VAL A 682 22.91 -14.50 0.52
N GLU A 683 22.82 -14.50 -0.81
CA GLU A 683 21.88 -13.66 -1.54
C GLU A 683 20.52 -14.37 -1.63
N SER A 684 19.45 -13.68 -1.25
CA SER A 684 18.07 -14.13 -1.42
C SER A 684 17.33 -13.23 -2.40
N LEU A 685 16.35 -13.80 -3.11
CA LEU A 685 15.57 -13.08 -4.11
C LEU A 685 14.19 -12.70 -3.55
N VAL A 686 13.93 -11.40 -3.46
CA VAL A 686 12.68 -10.82 -2.97
C VAL A 686 11.91 -10.18 -4.13
N ASN A 687 10.64 -10.56 -4.31
CA ASN A 687 9.84 -10.05 -5.41
C ASN A 687 9.46 -8.57 -5.17
N LYS A 688 9.80 -7.67 -6.10
CA LYS A 688 9.48 -6.24 -6.04
C LYS A 688 7.98 -5.97 -6.21
N GLY A 689 7.22 -6.92 -6.77
CA GLY A 689 5.76 -6.86 -6.84
C GLY A 689 5.22 -5.78 -7.78
N LEU A 690 5.98 -5.48 -8.84
CA LEU A 690 5.63 -4.44 -9.81
C LEU A 690 4.24 -4.67 -10.42
N THR A 691 3.51 -3.58 -10.61
CA THR A 691 2.31 -3.54 -11.44
C THR A 691 2.66 -3.70 -12.93
N ARG A 692 1.67 -3.97 -13.79
CA ARG A 692 1.89 -4.02 -15.24
C ARG A 692 2.38 -2.70 -15.83
N ALA A 693 1.98 -1.58 -15.24
CA ALA A 693 2.47 -0.25 -15.61
C ALA A 693 3.95 -0.07 -15.22
N GLU A 694 4.30 -0.42 -13.99
CA GLU A 694 5.68 -0.33 -13.48
C GLU A 694 6.64 -1.28 -14.20
N ALA A 695 6.20 -2.48 -14.60
CA ALA A 695 7.02 -3.41 -15.36
C ALA A 695 7.40 -2.90 -16.78
N ARG A 696 6.80 -1.79 -17.23
CA ARG A 696 7.15 -1.10 -18.50
C ARG A 696 7.97 0.17 -18.28
N ASP A 697 8.20 0.55 -17.02
CA ASP A 697 8.96 1.72 -16.64
C ASP A 697 10.42 1.31 -16.32
N PRO A 698 11.42 1.76 -17.11
CA PRO A 698 12.82 1.45 -16.85
C PRO A 698 13.28 1.92 -15.46
N LEU A 699 12.66 2.95 -14.88
CA LEU A 699 13.03 3.47 -13.55
C LEU A 699 12.62 2.53 -12.39
N CYS A 700 11.87 1.46 -12.66
CA CYS A 700 11.52 0.45 -11.66
C CYS A 700 12.59 -0.66 -11.53
N TYR A 701 13.64 -0.62 -12.35
CA TYR A 701 14.72 -1.61 -12.40
C TYR A 701 16.00 -1.01 -11.85
N ASP A 702 16.69 -1.78 -11.00
CA ASP A 702 17.99 -1.40 -10.44
C ASP A 702 19.08 -2.38 -10.91
N LYS A 703 20.32 -1.90 -11.03
CA LYS A 703 21.46 -2.77 -11.32
C LYS A 703 21.60 -3.83 -10.22
N GLY A 704 21.75 -5.09 -10.61
CA GLY A 704 21.79 -6.23 -9.70
C GLY A 704 20.44 -6.89 -9.42
N ASP A 705 19.32 -6.28 -9.86
CA ASP A 705 18.03 -6.96 -9.87
C ASP A 705 18.09 -8.23 -10.74
N VAL A 706 17.22 -9.18 -10.44
CA VAL A 706 17.07 -10.42 -11.21
C VAL A 706 15.69 -10.44 -11.89
N VAL A 707 15.71 -10.50 -13.22
CA VAL A 707 14.53 -10.64 -14.07
C VAL A 707 14.33 -12.10 -14.42
N ARG A 708 13.11 -12.61 -14.26
CA ARG A 708 12.73 -13.95 -14.72
C ARG A 708 11.54 -13.88 -15.66
N PHE A 709 11.66 -14.48 -16.83
CA PHE A 709 10.60 -14.49 -17.85
C PHE A 709 9.64 -15.66 -17.63
N ASP A 710 8.33 -15.40 -17.73
CA ASP A 710 7.27 -16.41 -17.57
C ASP A 710 6.84 -17.04 -18.91
N ARG A 711 7.45 -16.62 -20.03
CA ARG A 711 7.20 -17.12 -21.39
C ARG A 711 8.51 -17.23 -22.19
N ASP A 712 8.53 -18.14 -23.16
CA ASP A 712 9.61 -18.27 -24.15
C ASP A 712 9.60 -17.13 -25.17
N TYR A 713 10.79 -16.60 -25.48
CA TYR A 713 11.07 -15.65 -26.55
C TYR A 713 12.28 -16.17 -27.35
N ALA A 714 12.03 -17.18 -28.18
CA ALA A 714 13.07 -17.91 -28.91
C ALA A 714 13.91 -16.99 -29.82
N ASP A 715 13.29 -15.99 -30.45
CA ASP A 715 13.95 -14.99 -31.31
C ASP A 715 14.85 -14.02 -30.54
N LYS A 716 14.71 -13.97 -29.21
CA LYS A 716 15.53 -13.17 -28.29
C LYS A 716 16.48 -14.02 -27.44
N GLY A 717 16.52 -15.34 -27.68
CA GLY A 717 17.34 -16.25 -26.89
C GLY A 717 16.94 -16.32 -25.42
N VAL A 718 15.65 -16.17 -25.10
CA VAL A 718 15.14 -16.22 -23.72
C VAL A 718 14.19 -17.39 -23.57
N ALA A 719 14.46 -18.28 -22.61
CA ALA A 719 13.59 -19.39 -22.27
C ALA A 719 12.69 -19.07 -21.07
N ARG A 720 11.52 -19.70 -21.02
CA ARG A 720 10.60 -19.61 -19.90
C ARG A 720 11.28 -20.11 -18.62
N GLY A 721 11.19 -19.30 -17.58
CA GLY A 721 11.70 -19.62 -16.26
C GLY A 721 13.18 -19.30 -16.08
N GLU A 722 13.87 -18.85 -17.13
CA GLU A 722 15.26 -18.41 -17.08
C GLU A 722 15.40 -17.08 -16.33
N ALA A 723 16.49 -16.95 -15.57
CA ALA A 723 16.80 -15.78 -14.75
C ALA A 723 17.99 -15.01 -15.34
N PHE A 724 17.86 -13.69 -15.37
CA PHE A 724 18.87 -12.75 -15.85
C PHE A 724 19.13 -11.67 -14.81
N ARG A 725 20.38 -11.28 -14.62
CA ARG A 725 20.77 -10.14 -13.79
C ARG A 725 20.73 -8.85 -14.62
N VAL A 726 20.26 -7.76 -14.03
CA VAL A 726 20.29 -6.42 -14.62
C VAL A 726 21.70 -5.85 -14.49
N GLU A 727 22.34 -5.56 -15.62
CA GLU A 727 23.69 -4.96 -15.68
C GLU A 727 23.65 -3.44 -15.86
N GLY A 728 22.60 -2.95 -16.53
CA GLY A 728 22.41 -1.52 -16.79
C GLY A 728 20.99 -1.20 -17.23
N VAL A 729 20.61 0.06 -17.05
CA VAL A 729 19.29 0.59 -17.41
C VAL A 729 19.50 1.85 -18.26
N ASP A 730 18.81 1.94 -19.40
CA ASP A 730 18.78 3.11 -20.26
C ASP A 730 17.35 3.68 -20.30
N PRO A 731 17.04 4.68 -19.44
CA PRO A 731 15.71 5.28 -19.40
C PRO A 731 15.30 5.99 -20.69
N ALA A 732 16.25 6.52 -21.46
CA ALA A 732 15.97 7.23 -22.71
C ALA A 732 15.48 6.25 -23.80
N LYS A 733 16.05 5.05 -23.83
CA LYS A 733 15.67 3.99 -24.77
C LYS A 733 14.58 3.04 -24.23
N ALA A 734 14.15 3.23 -22.99
CA ALA A 734 13.31 2.28 -22.25
C ALA A 734 13.85 0.83 -22.35
N ALA A 735 15.16 0.69 -22.12
CA ALA A 735 15.89 -0.54 -22.30
C ALA A 735 16.60 -0.97 -21.01
N VAL A 736 16.69 -2.29 -20.80
CA VAL A 736 17.40 -2.90 -19.67
C VAL A 736 18.39 -3.92 -20.23
N ALA A 737 19.66 -3.73 -19.93
CA ALA A 737 20.71 -4.68 -20.29
C ALA A 737 20.70 -5.83 -19.28
N LEU A 738 20.47 -7.04 -19.78
CA LEU A 738 20.35 -8.26 -19.00
C LEU A 738 21.51 -9.20 -19.29
N ARG A 739 21.95 -9.95 -18.27
CA ARG A 739 22.94 -11.02 -18.41
C ARG A 739 22.49 -12.29 -17.68
N SER A 740 22.47 -13.43 -18.37
CA SER A 740 22.14 -14.74 -17.77
C SER A 740 23.32 -15.33 -16.98
N GLU A 741 23.07 -16.41 -16.25
CA GLU A 741 24.11 -17.13 -15.49
C GLU A 741 25.19 -17.75 -16.40
N ASP A 742 24.85 -18.11 -17.65
CA ASP A 742 25.78 -18.64 -18.66
C ASP A 742 26.49 -17.52 -19.47
N GLY A 743 26.27 -16.25 -19.12
CA GLY A 743 26.97 -15.10 -19.70
C GLY A 743 26.34 -14.50 -20.97
N ARG A 744 25.19 -15.00 -21.43
CA ARG A 744 24.47 -14.37 -22.56
C ARG A 744 23.93 -13.01 -22.18
N GLU A 745 24.08 -12.06 -23.09
CA GLU A 745 23.57 -10.70 -22.93
C GLU A 745 22.29 -10.50 -23.75
N VAL A 746 21.31 -9.81 -23.16
CA VAL A 746 20.04 -9.46 -23.80
C VAL A 746 19.76 -7.98 -23.60
N ASP A 747 19.66 -7.22 -24.70
CA ASP A 747 19.16 -5.84 -24.68
C ASP A 747 17.63 -5.85 -24.68
N TRP A 748 17.04 -5.73 -23.49
CA TRP A 748 15.61 -5.88 -23.32
C TRP A 748 14.87 -4.55 -23.45
N ARG A 749 14.15 -4.40 -24.57
CA ARG A 749 13.29 -3.23 -24.86
C ARG A 749 11.90 -3.41 -24.23
N LEU A 750 11.69 -2.78 -23.06
CA LEU A 750 10.50 -2.95 -22.21
C LEU A 750 9.18 -2.66 -22.96
N ARG A 751 9.19 -1.68 -23.87
CA ARG A 751 8.00 -1.30 -24.64
C ARG A 751 7.71 -2.20 -25.84
N GLN A 752 8.67 -3.02 -26.25
CA GLN A 752 8.53 -3.86 -27.44
C GLN A 752 8.11 -5.29 -27.08
N TRP A 753 8.63 -5.86 -25.99
CA TRP A 753 8.34 -7.24 -25.63
C TRP A 753 8.55 -7.53 -24.13
N GLY A 754 7.98 -8.64 -23.65
CA GLY A 754 8.34 -9.24 -22.36
C GLY A 754 7.73 -8.59 -21.10
N ALA A 755 7.63 -7.26 -21.03
CA ALA A 755 7.37 -6.52 -19.78
C ALA A 755 6.16 -7.01 -18.94
N GLY A 756 5.06 -7.38 -19.58
CA GLY A 756 3.87 -7.88 -18.87
C GLY A 756 3.91 -9.36 -18.47
N LYS A 757 5.03 -10.06 -18.71
CA LYS A 757 5.21 -11.52 -18.50
C LYS A 757 6.55 -11.81 -17.83
N VAL A 758 6.96 -10.95 -16.92
CA VAL A 758 8.16 -11.12 -16.11
C VAL A 758 7.86 -11.02 -14.63
N GLN A 759 8.81 -11.51 -13.84
CA GLN A 759 8.89 -11.26 -12.42
C GLN A 759 10.24 -10.61 -12.13
N LEU A 760 10.21 -9.52 -11.38
CA LEU A 760 11.40 -8.77 -10.98
C LEU A 760 11.69 -9.03 -9.51
N PHE A 761 12.94 -9.39 -9.23
CA PHE A 761 13.43 -9.66 -7.89
C PHE A 761 14.58 -8.72 -7.54
N GLU A 762 14.52 -8.10 -6.37
CA GLU A 762 15.68 -7.47 -5.76
C GLU A 762 16.48 -8.52 -4.99
N THR A 763 17.78 -8.31 -4.89
CA THR A 763 18.68 -9.18 -4.13
C THR A 763 18.84 -8.64 -2.71
N GLN A 764 18.51 -9.46 -1.72
CA GLN A 764 18.65 -9.11 -0.31
C GLN A 764 19.62 -10.07 0.39
N ARG A 765 20.48 -9.51 1.25
CA ARG A 765 21.35 -10.27 2.14
C ARG A 765 20.51 -11.11 3.12
N LEU A 766 20.75 -12.42 3.16
CA LEU A 766 20.12 -13.37 4.09
C LEU A 766 21.22 -14.10 4.87
N GLU A 767 21.05 -14.18 6.18
CA GLU A 767 22.01 -14.86 7.06
C GLU A 767 21.47 -16.22 7.46
N LEU A 768 22.23 -17.29 7.30
CA LEU A 768 21.83 -18.65 7.65
C LEU A 768 22.73 -19.23 8.75
N ARG A 769 22.11 -19.96 9.68
CA ARG A 769 22.73 -20.75 10.73
C ARG A 769 22.07 -22.13 10.81
N VAL A 770 22.77 -23.09 11.40
CA VAL A 770 22.16 -24.39 11.71
C VAL A 770 21.05 -24.18 12.75
N GLY A 771 19.87 -24.74 12.46
CA GLY A 771 18.64 -24.55 13.24
C GLY A 771 17.73 -23.43 12.72
N ASP A 772 18.16 -22.66 11.70
CA ASP A 772 17.29 -21.62 11.14
C ASP A 772 16.03 -22.20 10.52
N SER A 773 14.88 -21.58 10.77
CA SER A 773 13.66 -21.83 10.01
C SER A 773 13.63 -20.91 8.80
N ILE A 774 13.51 -21.48 7.61
CA ILE A 774 13.34 -20.73 6.36
C ILE A 774 12.03 -21.14 5.68
N ARG A 775 11.54 -20.29 4.79
CA ARG A 775 10.41 -20.54 3.89
C ARG A 775 10.86 -20.38 2.45
N PHE A 776 10.30 -21.18 1.55
CA PHE A 776 10.42 -20.93 0.12
C PHE A 776 9.52 -19.76 -0.28
N THR A 777 10.02 -18.86 -1.12
CA THR A 777 9.27 -17.66 -1.59
C THR A 777 8.70 -17.83 -3.00
N ARG A 778 8.97 -18.98 -3.65
CA ARG A 778 8.47 -19.33 -4.98
C ARG A 778 8.18 -20.83 -5.06
N ASN A 779 7.29 -21.21 -5.98
CA ASN A 779 7.11 -22.60 -6.36
C ASN A 779 8.23 -23.08 -7.30
N ASP A 780 8.71 -24.29 -7.07
CA ASP A 780 9.59 -25.05 -7.96
C ASP A 780 9.10 -26.50 -8.00
N ARG A 781 8.43 -26.87 -9.10
CA ARG A 781 7.76 -28.18 -9.21
C ARG A 781 8.76 -29.32 -9.38
N GLU A 782 9.84 -29.09 -10.11
CA GLU A 782 10.90 -30.08 -10.33
C GLU A 782 11.59 -30.44 -9.01
N ALA A 783 11.82 -29.46 -8.14
CA ALA A 783 12.37 -29.69 -6.79
C ALA A 783 11.31 -30.01 -5.73
N GLY A 784 10.02 -30.04 -6.08
CA GLY A 784 8.92 -30.26 -5.14
C GLY A 784 8.77 -29.17 -4.06
N ARG A 785 9.23 -27.94 -4.31
CA ARG A 785 9.19 -26.81 -3.37
C ARG A 785 7.96 -25.95 -3.63
N VAL A 786 7.28 -25.54 -2.56
CA VAL A 786 6.04 -24.75 -2.63
C VAL A 786 6.21 -23.46 -1.86
N ASN A 787 5.74 -22.37 -2.47
CA ASN A 787 5.78 -21.03 -1.88
C ASN A 787 5.05 -21.02 -0.52
N GLY A 788 5.73 -20.50 0.49
CA GLY A 788 5.27 -20.43 1.87
C GLY A 788 5.57 -21.67 2.71
N ALA A 789 6.00 -22.80 2.11
CA ALA A 789 6.37 -23.99 2.86
C ALA A 789 7.65 -23.74 3.68
N ARG A 790 7.64 -24.17 4.94
CA ARG A 790 8.74 -23.98 5.90
C ARG A 790 9.63 -25.23 5.97
N VAL A 791 10.93 -25.00 6.08
CA VAL A 791 11.96 -26.03 6.27
C VAL A 791 12.99 -25.55 7.31
N GLU A 792 13.66 -26.49 7.96
CA GLU A 792 14.71 -26.24 8.94
C GLU A 792 16.08 -26.44 8.30
N VAL A 793 17.00 -25.52 8.51
CA VAL A 793 18.40 -25.63 8.07
C VAL A 793 19.15 -26.57 9.01
N THR A 794 19.65 -27.69 8.49
CA THR A 794 20.37 -28.70 9.28
C THR A 794 21.88 -28.62 9.12
N VAL A 795 22.36 -28.18 7.95
CA VAL A 795 23.79 -28.00 7.64
C VAL A 795 23.93 -26.75 6.79
N VAL A 796 24.98 -25.98 7.04
CA VAL A 796 25.39 -24.89 6.16
C VAL A 796 26.88 -25.02 5.89
N ASP A 797 27.25 -24.96 4.62
CA ASP A 797 28.62 -25.04 4.15
C ASP A 797 28.96 -23.73 3.41
N ALA A 798 29.89 -22.98 4.00
CA ALA A 798 30.32 -21.69 3.48
C ALA A 798 31.22 -21.83 2.24
N ASP A 799 32.01 -22.91 2.16
CA ASP A 799 32.99 -23.12 1.09
C ASP A 799 32.28 -23.55 -0.19
N SER A 800 31.33 -24.49 -0.09
CA SER A 800 30.52 -24.93 -1.23
C SER A 800 29.29 -24.05 -1.49
N ARG A 801 29.08 -23.00 -0.68
CA ARG A 801 27.90 -22.11 -0.72
C ARG A 801 26.59 -22.90 -0.78
N SER A 802 26.46 -23.90 0.08
CA SER A 802 25.30 -24.79 0.09
C SER A 802 24.66 -24.91 1.47
N ALA A 803 23.36 -25.22 1.49
CA ALA A 803 22.63 -25.49 2.73
C ALA A 803 21.80 -26.76 2.58
N THR A 804 21.84 -27.62 3.60
CA THR A 804 20.92 -28.77 3.69
C THR A 804 19.73 -28.38 4.55
N VAL A 805 18.53 -28.62 4.03
CA VAL A 805 17.27 -28.30 4.70
C VAL A 805 16.39 -29.53 4.88
N ARG A 806 15.65 -29.57 5.98
CA ARG A 806 14.70 -30.62 6.33
C ARG A 806 13.28 -30.07 6.42
N GLY A 807 12.35 -30.66 5.67
CA GLY A 807 10.94 -30.30 5.74
C GLY A 807 10.18 -31.04 6.84
N ALA A 808 8.92 -30.63 7.06
CA ALA A 808 8.06 -31.19 8.11
C ALA A 808 7.77 -32.70 7.96
N ARG A 809 7.81 -33.24 6.74
CA ARG A 809 7.64 -34.69 6.47
C ARG A 809 8.98 -35.44 6.52
N GLY A 810 10.05 -34.80 7.01
CA GLY A 810 11.39 -35.38 7.09
C GLY A 810 12.18 -35.35 5.79
N GLN A 811 11.64 -34.81 4.69
CA GLN A 811 12.34 -34.73 3.42
C GLN A 811 13.58 -33.84 3.53
N ILE A 812 14.72 -34.30 3.01
CA ILE A 812 16.00 -33.58 3.02
C ILE A 812 16.29 -33.07 1.61
N GLN A 813 16.69 -31.81 1.48
CA GLN A 813 17.10 -31.19 0.22
C GLN A 813 18.38 -30.38 0.41
N THR A 814 19.25 -30.38 -0.60
CA THR A 814 20.41 -29.50 -0.67
C THR A 814 20.09 -28.31 -1.56
N LEU A 815 20.38 -27.10 -1.07
CA LEU A 815 20.21 -25.83 -1.76
C LEU A 815 21.57 -25.32 -2.21
N ARG A 816 21.71 -24.95 -3.49
CA ARG A 816 22.90 -24.29 -4.05
C ARG A 816 22.71 -22.78 -4.08
N LEU A 817 23.31 -22.09 -3.12
CA LEU A 817 22.97 -20.70 -2.78
C LEU A 817 23.63 -19.67 -3.72
N ASP A 818 24.36 -20.13 -4.73
CA ASP A 818 24.89 -19.38 -5.86
C ASP A 818 23.91 -19.28 -7.04
N THR A 819 22.96 -20.21 -7.17
CA THR A 819 22.01 -20.25 -8.29
C THR A 819 20.73 -19.46 -8.01
N ALA A 820 20.22 -18.69 -8.98
CA ALA A 820 18.96 -17.95 -8.84
C ALA A 820 17.77 -18.86 -8.47
N ARG A 821 17.77 -20.09 -8.96
CA ARG A 821 16.73 -21.09 -8.68
C ARG A 821 16.54 -21.36 -7.18
N ASP A 822 17.62 -21.50 -6.44
CA ASP A 822 17.62 -21.91 -5.03
C ASP A 822 17.65 -20.71 -4.06
N ARG A 823 17.91 -19.51 -4.55
CA ARG A 823 17.89 -18.25 -3.77
C ARG A 823 16.49 -17.70 -3.48
N HIS A 824 15.42 -18.37 -3.91
CA HIS A 824 14.03 -18.04 -3.56
C HIS A 824 13.65 -18.53 -2.15
N ILE A 825 14.36 -18.02 -1.15
CA ILE A 825 14.20 -18.35 0.27
C ILE A 825 14.13 -17.07 1.12
N ALA A 826 13.47 -17.17 2.26
CA ALA A 826 13.47 -16.13 3.29
C ALA A 826 13.36 -16.78 4.67
N HIS A 827 13.64 -16.05 5.74
CA HIS A 827 13.38 -16.55 7.10
C HIS A 827 11.91 -16.88 7.34
N GLY A 828 11.65 -17.93 8.11
CA GLY A 828 10.34 -18.53 8.34
C GLY A 828 9.73 -18.24 9.72
N TYR A 829 10.23 -17.26 10.47
CA TYR A 829 9.80 -16.98 11.85
C TYR A 829 8.51 -16.17 11.93
N VAL A 830 8.47 -15.03 11.23
CA VAL A 830 7.39 -14.07 11.26
C VAL A 830 6.68 -14.01 9.91
N ASP A 831 5.35 -13.98 9.92
CA ASP A 831 4.52 -13.80 8.74
C ASP A 831 3.81 -12.44 8.76
N THR A 832 3.50 -11.92 7.57
CA THR A 832 2.52 -10.83 7.45
C THR A 832 1.10 -11.36 7.60
N ALA A 833 0.14 -10.48 7.91
CA ALA A 833 -1.27 -10.88 8.04
C ALA A 833 -1.80 -11.60 6.79
N PHE A 834 -1.45 -11.12 5.59
CA PHE A 834 -1.77 -11.78 4.31
C PHE A 834 -1.13 -13.17 4.19
N ALA A 835 0.14 -13.33 4.55
CA ALA A 835 0.84 -14.63 4.47
C ALA A 835 0.33 -15.63 5.53
N ALA A 836 -0.24 -15.14 6.63
CA ALA A 836 -0.88 -15.93 7.67
C ALA A 836 -2.32 -16.36 7.30
N GLN A 837 -2.94 -15.79 6.27
CA GLN A 837 -4.28 -16.17 5.85
C GLN A 837 -4.32 -17.63 5.37
N GLY A 838 -5.36 -18.37 5.77
CA GLY A 838 -5.46 -19.82 5.57
C GLY A 838 -4.61 -20.69 6.52
N ARG A 839 -3.71 -20.12 7.33
CA ARG A 839 -2.90 -20.88 8.30
C ARG A 839 -3.67 -21.20 9.58
N THR A 840 -3.18 -22.17 10.33
CA THR A 840 -3.68 -22.49 11.67
C THR A 840 -2.52 -22.86 12.57
N ALA A 841 -2.53 -22.37 13.81
CA ALA A 841 -1.54 -22.66 14.85
C ALA A 841 -2.25 -22.80 16.20
N ASP A 842 -1.63 -23.44 17.17
CA ASP A 842 -2.25 -23.58 18.49
C ASP A 842 -2.17 -22.26 19.25
N HIS A 843 -1.03 -21.58 19.14
CA HIS A 843 -0.79 -20.28 19.71
C HIS A 843 -0.44 -19.26 18.63
N VAL A 844 -0.91 -18.02 18.79
CA VAL A 844 -0.55 -16.91 17.92
C VAL A 844 -0.03 -15.75 18.75
N ILE A 845 1.04 -15.11 18.27
CA ILE A 845 1.55 -13.84 18.78
C ILE A 845 1.36 -12.81 17.67
N VAL A 846 0.64 -11.73 17.96
CA VAL A 846 0.35 -10.65 17.01
C VAL A 846 0.93 -9.36 17.54
N HIS A 847 1.75 -8.68 16.73
CA HIS A 847 2.07 -7.28 16.97
C HIS A 847 1.05 -6.38 16.26
N ALA A 848 0.38 -5.52 17.02
CA ALA A 848 -0.70 -4.65 16.56
C ALA A 848 -0.48 -3.21 17.05
N ASP A 849 0.25 -2.42 16.25
CA ASP A 849 0.49 -1.01 16.54
C ASP A 849 -0.67 -0.13 16.05
N SER A 850 -1.35 0.55 16.98
CA SER A 850 -2.48 1.45 16.69
C SER A 850 -2.12 2.62 15.76
N ARG A 851 -0.84 3.02 15.72
CA ARG A 851 -0.32 4.08 14.83
C ARG A 851 -0.20 3.62 13.38
N ALA A 852 -0.14 2.31 13.12
CA ALA A 852 -0.04 1.75 11.77
C ALA A 852 -1.40 1.79 11.04
N THR A 853 -1.82 3.00 10.63
CA THR A 853 -3.10 3.28 9.94
C THR A 853 -3.40 2.39 8.75
N ASN A 854 -2.36 1.95 8.06
CA ASN A 854 -2.45 1.19 6.82
C ASN A 854 -2.45 -0.33 6.98
N LEU A 855 -2.24 -0.82 8.20
CA LEU A 855 -1.93 -2.24 8.45
C LEU A 855 -2.75 -2.84 9.59
N VAL A 856 -3.27 -2.00 10.51
CA VAL A 856 -4.14 -2.42 11.61
C VAL A 856 -5.56 -1.91 11.36
N ASP A 857 -6.44 -2.85 11.04
CA ASP A 857 -7.88 -2.68 10.78
C ASP A 857 -8.65 -3.92 11.28
N GLN A 858 -9.99 -3.90 11.17
CA GLN A 858 -10.84 -5.02 11.62
C GLN A 858 -10.47 -6.35 10.96
N LYS A 859 -10.17 -6.35 9.66
CA LYS A 859 -9.90 -7.58 8.90
C LYS A 859 -8.53 -8.14 9.24
N SER A 860 -7.50 -7.31 9.33
CA SER A 860 -6.15 -7.75 9.71
C SER A 860 -6.12 -8.25 11.15
N PHE A 861 -6.88 -7.61 12.05
CA PHE A 861 -7.06 -8.05 13.43
C PHE A 861 -7.77 -9.41 13.50
N TYR A 862 -8.90 -9.56 12.80
CA TYR A 862 -9.62 -10.83 12.72
C TYR A 862 -8.76 -11.94 12.14
N VAL A 863 -8.06 -11.68 11.02
CA VAL A 863 -7.12 -12.64 10.42
C VAL A 863 -6.06 -13.02 11.43
N GLY A 864 -5.47 -12.08 12.18
CA GLY A 864 -4.45 -12.35 13.18
C GLY A 864 -4.93 -13.34 14.26
N ILE A 865 -6.02 -13.02 14.94
CA ILE A 865 -6.47 -13.82 16.10
C ILE A 865 -7.16 -15.13 15.70
N SER A 866 -7.83 -15.18 14.55
CA SER A 866 -8.58 -16.37 14.12
C SER A 866 -7.71 -17.56 13.70
N ARG A 867 -6.38 -17.38 13.56
CA ARG A 867 -5.43 -18.49 13.30
C ARG A 867 -5.16 -19.34 14.54
N ALA A 868 -5.42 -18.82 15.74
CA ALA A 868 -5.20 -19.51 17.00
C ALA A 868 -6.28 -20.56 17.25
N LYS A 869 -5.89 -21.80 17.58
CA LYS A 869 -6.79 -22.82 18.12
C LYS A 869 -6.99 -22.66 19.63
N GLN A 870 -5.91 -22.33 20.36
CA GLN A 870 -5.90 -22.32 21.82
C GLN A 870 -5.77 -20.91 22.39
N SER A 871 -4.79 -20.12 21.97
CA SER A 871 -4.62 -18.77 22.51
C SER A 871 -3.97 -17.76 21.56
N ALA A 872 -4.34 -16.48 21.71
CA ALA A 872 -3.77 -15.36 20.96
C ALA A 872 -3.21 -14.28 21.91
N THR A 873 -1.93 -13.98 21.77
CA THR A 873 -1.25 -12.90 22.53
C THR A 873 -1.07 -11.68 21.63
N ILE A 874 -1.54 -10.51 22.07
CA ILE A 874 -1.41 -9.25 21.34
C ILE A 874 -0.37 -8.36 22.03
N PHE A 875 0.59 -7.86 21.27
CA PHE A 875 1.50 -6.79 21.68
C PHE A 875 1.06 -5.48 21.01
N THR A 876 0.77 -4.45 21.81
CA THR A 876 0.30 -3.16 21.29
C THR A 876 0.95 -1.98 22.00
N ASN A 877 0.96 -0.82 21.34
CA ASN A 877 1.50 0.40 21.91
C ASN A 877 0.56 1.06 22.93
N ASP A 878 -0.75 0.87 22.78
CA ASP A 878 -1.80 1.46 23.62
C ASP A 878 -3.12 0.75 23.32
N ARG A 879 -3.71 0.12 24.35
CA ARG A 879 -4.95 -0.66 24.24
C ARG A 879 -6.13 0.20 23.80
N ALA A 880 -6.31 1.39 24.36
CA ALA A 880 -7.45 2.24 24.06
C ALA A 880 -7.38 2.75 22.61
N LYS A 881 -6.18 3.17 22.16
CA LYS A 881 -5.95 3.57 20.78
C LYS A 881 -6.08 2.40 19.81
N LEU A 882 -5.69 1.18 20.19
CA LEU A 882 -5.90 -0.01 19.37
C LEU A 882 -7.40 -0.28 19.15
N VAL A 883 -8.21 -0.19 20.21
CA VAL A 883 -9.67 -0.33 20.09
C VAL A 883 -10.25 0.73 19.17
N SER A 884 -9.88 2.01 19.34
CA SER A 884 -10.31 3.10 18.45
C SER A 884 -9.90 2.83 17.00
N ALA A 885 -8.65 2.42 16.78
CA ALA A 885 -8.10 2.13 15.47
C ALA A 885 -8.84 0.99 14.76
N ILE A 886 -9.16 -0.10 15.45
CA ILE A 886 -9.92 -1.22 14.87
C ILE A 886 -11.36 -0.79 14.60
N ASN A 887 -12.02 -0.08 15.52
CA ASN A 887 -13.41 0.33 15.34
C ASN A 887 -13.59 1.32 14.16
N GLU A 888 -12.65 2.25 13.98
CA GLU A 888 -12.69 3.26 12.91
C GLU A 888 -12.32 2.70 11.53
N ARG A 889 -11.61 1.56 11.46
CA ARG A 889 -11.00 1.06 10.23
C ARG A 889 -11.53 -0.31 9.86
N ALA A 890 -12.53 -0.36 8.98
CA ALA A 890 -13.16 -1.61 8.56
C ALA A 890 -12.27 -2.49 7.65
N GLY A 891 -11.27 -1.92 6.99
CA GLY A 891 -10.41 -2.63 6.02
C GLY A 891 -11.14 -3.03 4.72
N THR A 892 -12.33 -2.49 4.47
CA THR A 892 -13.13 -2.78 3.28
C THR A 892 -12.50 -2.22 2.02
N VAL A 893 -12.45 -3.05 0.96
CA VAL A 893 -12.00 -2.65 -0.37
C VAL A 893 -13.19 -2.02 -1.11
N GLN A 894 -12.99 -0.84 -1.71
CA GLN A 894 -14.02 -0.19 -2.53
C GLN A 894 -14.15 -0.88 -3.89
N THR A 895 -15.34 -0.81 -4.48
CA THR A 895 -15.66 -1.31 -5.83
C THR A 895 -15.86 -0.13 -6.79
N ALA A 896 -15.60 -0.34 -8.07
CA ALA A 896 -15.73 0.66 -9.14
C ALA A 896 -17.21 0.97 -9.43
N ILE A 897 -18.07 -0.04 -9.29
CA ILE A 897 -19.51 0.09 -9.43
C ILE A 897 -20.08 0.29 -8.03
N ALA A 898 -20.65 1.47 -7.78
CA ALA A 898 -21.48 1.70 -6.59
C ALA A 898 -22.75 0.83 -6.70
N GLN A 899 -23.30 0.36 -5.58
CA GLN A 899 -24.55 -0.41 -5.58
C GLN A 899 -25.68 0.39 -6.25
N ALA A 900 -25.89 0.19 -7.54
CA ALA A 900 -27.02 0.67 -8.30
C ALA A 900 -27.44 -0.42 -9.28
N ILE A 901 -28.54 -1.10 -8.90
CA ILE A 901 -29.52 -1.76 -9.76
C ILE A 901 -28.93 -2.81 -10.71
N ILE A 902 -28.96 -4.07 -10.26
CA ILE A 902 -28.95 -5.22 -11.17
C ILE A 902 -30.09 -5.02 -12.17
N PRO A 903 -29.84 -4.95 -13.49
CA PRO A 903 -30.91 -5.02 -14.47
C PRO A 903 -31.62 -6.37 -14.27
N GLN A 904 -32.90 -6.32 -13.89
CA GLN A 904 -33.74 -7.52 -13.92
C GLN A 904 -33.61 -8.13 -15.32
N PRO A 905 -33.35 -9.44 -15.45
CA PRO A 905 -33.31 -10.08 -16.75
C PRO A 905 -34.64 -9.79 -17.44
N VAL A 906 -34.58 -9.23 -18.64
CA VAL A 906 -35.75 -9.02 -19.50
C VAL A 906 -36.35 -10.40 -19.71
N ALA A 907 -37.42 -10.70 -18.98
CA ALA A 907 -38.20 -11.90 -19.21
C ALA A 907 -38.62 -11.84 -20.68
N ALA A 908 -38.12 -12.79 -21.47
CA ALA A 908 -38.61 -13.01 -22.81
C ALA A 908 -40.13 -13.20 -22.69
N LYS A 909 -40.89 -12.16 -23.07
CA LYS A 909 -42.32 -12.27 -23.26
C LYS A 909 -42.52 -13.30 -24.36
N THR A 910 -42.74 -14.54 -23.95
CA THR A 910 -43.42 -15.53 -24.76
C THR A 910 -44.75 -14.88 -25.18
N SER A 911 -44.84 -14.52 -26.45
CA SER A 911 -46.03 -14.00 -27.08
C SER A 911 -47.09 -15.10 -27.13
N ALA A 912 -47.81 -15.26 -26.02
CA ALA A 912 -48.94 -16.18 -25.89
C ALA A 912 -50.22 -15.47 -25.39
N SER A 913 -50.33 -14.16 -25.58
CA SER A 913 -51.59 -13.41 -25.32
C SER A 913 -52.12 -12.62 -26.52
N GLY A 914 -51.54 -12.81 -27.72
CA GLY A 914 -51.97 -12.15 -28.96
C GLY A 914 -53.11 -12.83 -29.73
N LEU A 915 -53.71 -13.90 -29.23
CA LEU A 915 -54.75 -14.67 -29.94
C LEU A 915 -56.13 -14.72 -29.24
N ALA A 916 -56.30 -14.03 -28.11
CA ALA A 916 -57.58 -13.99 -27.39
C ALA A 916 -58.34 -12.66 -27.51
N GLN A 917 -57.80 -11.65 -28.21
CA GLN A 917 -58.45 -10.34 -28.38
C GLN A 917 -58.83 -9.98 -29.83
N THR A 918 -58.69 -10.92 -30.78
CA THR A 918 -59.00 -10.67 -32.21
C THR A 918 -60.03 -11.66 -32.80
N LEU A 919 -60.79 -12.38 -31.95
CA LEU A 919 -61.85 -13.29 -32.38
C LEU A 919 -63.22 -13.07 -31.71
N ALA A 920 -63.34 -12.09 -30.80
CA ALA A 920 -64.60 -11.79 -30.11
C ALA A 920 -65.40 -10.61 -30.71
N SER A 921 -65.02 -10.07 -31.88
CA SER A 921 -65.72 -8.97 -32.55
C SER A 921 -66.32 -9.31 -33.92
N LYS A 922 -66.41 -10.60 -34.29
CA LYS A 922 -66.94 -10.99 -35.62
C LYS A 922 -68.09 -11.99 -35.68
N PHE A 923 -68.64 -12.45 -34.56
CA PHE A 923 -69.87 -13.25 -34.60
C PHE A 923 -70.80 -12.91 -33.45
N GLY A 924 -71.76 -12.02 -33.72
CA GLY A 924 -73.00 -11.93 -32.98
C GLY A 924 -74.15 -12.10 -33.97
N ALA A 925 -74.74 -13.29 -34.02
CA ALA A 925 -76.12 -13.53 -34.47
C ALA A 925 -76.47 -15.03 -34.36
N GLY A 926 -77.52 -15.34 -33.61
CA GLY A 926 -78.50 -16.36 -33.99
C GLY A 926 -78.28 -17.80 -33.52
N LEU A 927 -79.20 -18.19 -32.63
CA LEU A 927 -79.64 -19.55 -32.26
C LEU A 927 -78.72 -20.40 -31.37
#